data_AF-A0A8H3YNZ7-F1
#
_entry.id   AF-A0A8H3YNZ7-F1
#
_cell.length_a   1.000
_cell.length_b   1.000
_cell.length_c   1.000
_cell.angle_alpha   90.00
_cell.angle_beta   90.00
_cell.angle_gamma   90.00
#
_symmetry.space_group_name_H-M   'P 1'
#
loop_
_entity.id
_entity.type
_entity.pdbx_description
1 polymer ?
#
loop_
_entity_poly.entity_id
_entity_poly.type
_entity_poly.pdbx_seq_one_letter_code
_entity_poly.pdbx_strand_id
1 'polypeptide(L)'
;MRIRSVAWVGAQLLPLTASAWNTDVHNQIGFMAETFLSPYTIGVLRNILEPQYEGSIGRGASWADAYAHTAEGRFSYQWHWIDSDDKPPYMCTVDYEQDCSPGGCIVSAIANQTNILRGCIAQVKSGRLTGGTNLTCSYALKWISHYFGDITQPLHASGLAAGGNFIGVKFGGLATELHAVWDGYIPYADAGVAKFSNISIAPFMLDLVDRIHRDRFIEPTATWLECIDPFSPVDCALTWARESNAWTCAYVYHDRINNETDLLLNGYAQGAFPIIELQISKAAFRLANWLNLLAVESSAVSAKELELARKEKAQQQWLAGTNGEYTLATGSFDKDKKPLAVRHAATHSFPHTFHSSSKFSFKRHKARAFAPASPNLVTTNVIPLITSRGPSLSSRYLRAYNSQQSNRPKAGESPIIWAANGNVYLTPIRFGNQSFLGVLDTGSADTWLVENNFTCLDVASGRTKSPEQCKFGPAYNSSASPTYKQVEDQYFNISYGDGEFLNGVIGTEDVTLGGITALKQTVGIVDRAAWMGDTKSSGLIGLAYPSATRAFTGNGSKKAQVPYNPLLTTMWKNNLTLPLFSMAIARNKDETGALAIGGLPGPPIKYEHWFARAPIELATVTAIANINGTLISSNKTEYQLYAITVDNFAFARPAPRFQPSPSLLPPGHGHPHENITKIKTSERIIIDSGTTLIYLNAVLAKAINALFTPPSHFDDTTQNYAVPCNATAPRVGMTVSGKTFWVDPKDMIQQDEGPGSTCSSSVQFAGDGVMIVGDVWMRSVLTVFDVGAAEMRFARRL
;
A
#
# COMPACT_ATOMS: atom_id res chain seq x y z
N MET A 1 -78.84 24.94 1.52
CA MET A 1 -78.04 25.10 0.28
C MET A 1 -76.58 25.22 0.68
N ARG A 2 -75.69 24.46 0.03
CA ARG A 2 -74.24 24.27 0.30
C ARG A 2 -73.49 25.62 0.34
N ILE A 3 -72.41 25.79 1.12
CA ILE A 3 -70.99 25.64 0.72
C ILE A 3 -70.15 25.74 2.03
N ARG A 4 -69.62 24.63 2.55
CA ARG A 4 -68.20 24.19 2.57
C ARG A 4 -67.20 25.12 3.28
N SER A 5 -67.01 24.89 4.58
CA SER A 5 -65.81 25.25 5.34
C SER A 5 -64.72 24.19 5.08
N VAL A 6 -63.58 24.58 4.51
CA VAL A 6 -62.42 23.69 4.34
C VAL A 6 -61.54 23.81 5.59
N ALA A 7 -61.56 22.76 6.41
CA ALA A 7 -60.58 22.55 7.46
C ALA A 7 -59.26 22.11 6.82
N TRP A 8 -58.21 22.90 7.02
CA TRP A 8 -56.84 22.50 6.72
C TRP A 8 -56.44 21.43 7.75
N VAL A 9 -56.37 20.17 7.30
CA VAL A 9 -55.68 19.10 8.02
C VAL A 9 -54.19 19.41 7.92
N GLY A 10 -53.61 19.92 8.99
CA GLY A 10 -52.15 19.98 9.14
C GLY A 10 -51.62 18.55 9.13
N ALA A 11 -50.90 18.19 8.08
CA ALA A 11 -50.11 16.96 8.07
C ALA A 11 -49.04 17.09 9.15
N GLN A 12 -49.21 16.35 10.24
CA GLN A 12 -48.13 16.11 11.20
C GLN A 12 -47.04 15.32 10.47
N LEU A 13 -45.95 16.01 10.12
CA LEU A 13 -44.70 15.36 9.73
C LEU A 13 -44.18 14.61 10.96
N LEU A 14 -44.27 13.28 10.93
CA LEU A 14 -43.54 12.43 11.86
C LEU A 14 -42.03 12.67 11.62
N PRO A 15 -41.23 12.90 12.67
CA PRO A 15 -39.78 12.99 12.51
C PRO A 15 -39.27 11.62 12.07
N LEU A 16 -38.72 11.54 10.86
CA LEU A 16 -37.94 10.39 10.42
C LEU A 16 -36.66 10.39 11.24
N THR A 17 -36.46 9.33 12.01
CA THR A 17 -35.34 9.15 12.94
C THR A 17 -34.10 8.72 12.16
N ALA A 18 -33.08 9.58 12.16
CA ALA A 18 -31.71 9.21 11.81
C ALA A 18 -31.15 8.33 12.94
N SER A 19 -31.03 7.05 12.66
CA SER A 19 -30.30 6.06 13.46
C SER A 19 -29.19 5.62 12.53
N ALA A 20 -27.93 5.82 12.93
CA ALA A 20 -26.82 5.17 12.27
C ALA A 20 -27.11 3.68 12.16
N TRP A 21 -26.53 2.98 11.16
CA TRP A 21 -26.66 1.54 10.93
C TRP A 21 -27.88 0.93 11.63
N ASN A 22 -28.99 0.66 10.95
CA ASN A 22 -30.25 0.31 11.63
C ASN A 22 -30.09 -0.71 12.79
N THR A 23 -31.05 -0.74 13.72
CA THR A 23 -31.00 -1.57 14.95
C THR A 23 -30.40 -2.97 14.77
N ASP A 24 -30.74 -3.69 13.69
CA ASP A 24 -30.17 -5.01 13.42
C ASP A 24 -28.67 -4.93 13.07
N VAL A 25 -28.26 -4.03 12.17
CA VAL A 25 -26.86 -3.85 11.77
C VAL A 25 -25.97 -3.50 12.99
N HIS A 26 -26.40 -2.61 13.88
CA HIS A 26 -25.66 -2.34 15.12
C HIS A 26 -25.46 -3.59 15.99
N ASN A 27 -26.54 -4.34 16.22
CA ASN A 27 -26.47 -5.55 17.01
C ASN A 27 -25.55 -6.58 16.35
N GLN A 28 -25.62 -6.73 15.02
CA GLN A 28 -24.73 -7.61 14.27
C GLN A 28 -23.26 -7.18 14.34
N ILE A 29 -22.92 -5.88 14.25
CA ILE A 29 -21.54 -5.40 14.45
C ILE A 29 -21.02 -5.81 15.83
N GLY A 30 -21.86 -5.67 16.88
CA GLY A 30 -21.50 -6.12 18.22
C GLY A 30 -21.32 -7.65 18.32
N PHE A 31 -22.20 -8.44 17.70
CA PHE A 31 -22.03 -9.90 17.64
C PHE A 31 -20.78 -10.32 16.85
N MET A 32 -20.45 -9.62 15.76
CA MET A 32 -19.21 -9.83 15.02
C MET A 32 -18.00 -9.53 15.91
N ALA A 33 -18.01 -8.41 16.64
CA ALA A 33 -16.92 -8.03 17.54
C ALA A 33 -16.69 -9.08 18.64
N GLU A 34 -17.74 -9.68 19.19
CA GLU A 34 -17.65 -10.75 20.19
C GLU A 34 -16.82 -11.95 19.72
N THR A 35 -16.82 -12.25 18.42
CA THR A 35 -16.04 -13.36 17.85
C THR A 35 -14.52 -13.13 17.94
N PHE A 36 -14.10 -11.88 18.11
CA PHE A 36 -12.69 -11.47 18.21
C PHE A 36 -12.26 -11.11 19.64
N LEU A 37 -13.16 -11.16 20.63
CA LEU A 37 -12.83 -10.89 22.02
C LEU A 37 -12.05 -12.05 22.65
N SER A 38 -11.06 -11.72 23.48
CA SER A 38 -10.38 -12.75 24.27
C SER A 38 -11.33 -13.32 25.35
N PRO A 39 -11.17 -14.58 25.78
CA PRO A 39 -11.93 -15.13 26.90
C PRO A 39 -11.82 -14.30 28.17
N TYR A 40 -10.64 -13.69 28.40
CA TYR A 40 -10.41 -12.78 29.51
C TYR A 40 -11.27 -11.52 29.40
N THR A 41 -11.27 -10.87 28.24
CA THR A 41 -12.11 -9.69 27.97
C THR A 41 -13.58 -10.01 28.17
N ILE A 42 -14.06 -11.15 27.64
CA ILE A 42 -15.45 -11.60 27.82
C ILE A 42 -15.80 -11.73 29.32
N GLY A 43 -14.91 -12.31 30.12
CA GLY A 43 -15.09 -12.42 31.57
C GLY A 43 -15.19 -11.06 32.28
N VAL A 44 -14.40 -10.08 31.85
CA VAL A 44 -14.47 -8.70 32.37
C VAL A 44 -15.77 -8.02 31.96
N LEU A 45 -16.11 -8.02 30.67
CA LEU A 45 -17.28 -7.28 30.14
C LEU A 45 -18.61 -7.83 30.67
N ARG A 46 -18.71 -9.15 30.93
CA ARG A 46 -19.87 -9.78 31.59
C ARG A 46 -20.21 -9.20 32.95
N ASN A 47 -19.22 -8.64 33.66
CA ASN A 47 -19.43 -8.01 34.96
C ASN A 47 -19.88 -6.54 34.86
N ILE A 48 -19.78 -5.95 33.67
CA ILE A 48 -20.12 -4.55 33.39
C ILE A 48 -21.55 -4.41 32.88
N LEU A 49 -21.96 -5.28 31.94
CA LEU A 49 -23.30 -5.24 31.35
C LEU A 49 -24.38 -5.68 32.33
N GLU A 50 -25.53 -5.02 32.25
CA GLU A 50 -26.71 -5.41 33.02
C GLU A 50 -27.19 -6.84 32.65
N PRO A 51 -27.81 -7.57 33.59
CA PRO A 51 -28.14 -8.99 33.42
C PRO A 51 -28.97 -9.32 32.17
N GLN A 52 -29.88 -8.43 31.75
CA GLN A 52 -30.75 -8.65 30.59
C GLN A 52 -30.00 -8.76 29.25
N TYR A 53 -28.75 -8.26 29.19
CA TYR A 53 -27.91 -8.38 28.00
C TYR A 53 -27.11 -9.67 27.98
N GLU A 54 -27.16 -10.49 29.05
CA GLU A 54 -26.43 -11.77 29.17
C GLU A 54 -24.92 -11.65 28.91
N GLY A 55 -24.36 -10.46 29.16
CA GLY A 55 -22.96 -10.16 28.90
C GLY A 55 -22.59 -10.06 27.42
N SER A 56 -23.57 -9.94 26.53
CA SER A 56 -23.37 -9.71 25.10
C SER A 56 -23.41 -8.21 24.80
N ILE A 57 -22.31 -7.70 24.22
CA ILE A 57 -22.26 -6.35 23.66
C ILE A 57 -23.13 -6.25 22.41
N GLY A 58 -23.30 -7.33 21.65
CA GLY A 58 -24.19 -7.37 20.48
C GLY A 58 -25.66 -7.15 20.85
N ARG A 59 -26.15 -7.69 21.97
CA ARG A 59 -27.52 -7.40 22.44
C ARG A 59 -27.71 -5.97 22.95
N GLY A 60 -26.62 -5.30 23.30
CA GLY A 60 -26.62 -3.93 23.83
C GLY A 60 -26.24 -2.87 22.80
N ALA A 61 -25.77 -3.24 21.62
CA ALA A 61 -25.15 -2.32 20.67
C ALA A 61 -26.14 -1.33 20.07
N SER A 62 -27.41 -1.70 19.87
CA SER A 62 -28.45 -0.77 19.38
C SER A 62 -29.14 0.04 20.48
N TRP A 63 -28.71 -0.06 21.75
CA TRP A 63 -29.36 0.65 22.85
C TRP A 63 -29.23 2.18 22.72
N ALA A 64 -28.22 2.66 21.99
CA ALA A 64 -27.91 4.09 21.90
C ALA A 64 -28.91 4.92 21.15
N ASP A 65 -29.29 4.47 19.96
CA ASP A 65 -30.37 5.06 19.20
C ASP A 65 -31.62 5.23 20.06
N ALA A 66 -32.04 4.15 20.73
CA ALA A 66 -33.27 4.14 21.51
C ALA A 66 -33.19 5.10 22.71
N TYR A 67 -32.08 5.10 23.44
CA TYR A 67 -31.91 5.94 24.62
C TYR A 67 -31.76 7.43 24.27
N ALA A 68 -31.14 7.77 23.14
CA ALA A 68 -31.05 9.15 22.65
C ALA A 68 -32.43 9.80 22.39
N HIS A 69 -33.48 8.99 22.27
CA HIS A 69 -34.86 9.45 22.09
C HIS A 69 -35.71 9.43 23.38
N THR A 70 -35.15 9.04 24.53
CA THR A 70 -35.84 9.20 25.83
C THR A 70 -35.59 10.58 26.42
N ALA A 71 -36.40 10.97 27.42
CA ALA A 71 -36.20 12.24 28.11
C ALA A 71 -34.85 12.30 28.83
N GLU A 72 -34.39 11.16 29.36
CA GLU A 72 -33.15 11.02 30.10
C GLU A 72 -31.94 11.05 29.16
N GLY A 73 -32.01 10.38 28.01
CA GLY A 73 -30.86 10.21 27.11
C GLY A 73 -30.72 11.26 26.01
N ARG A 74 -31.66 12.20 25.88
CA ARG A 74 -31.69 13.21 24.81
C ARG A 74 -30.39 14.01 24.64
N PHE A 75 -29.62 14.18 25.71
CA PHE A 75 -28.32 14.86 25.64
C PHE A 75 -27.30 14.13 24.74
N SER A 76 -27.45 12.82 24.59
CA SER A 76 -26.55 11.97 23.79
C SER A 76 -26.92 11.93 22.31
N TYR A 77 -27.99 12.62 21.88
CA TYR A 77 -28.44 12.59 20.49
C TYR A 77 -27.31 13.01 19.53
N GLN A 78 -26.62 14.12 19.79
CA GLN A 78 -25.50 14.59 18.96
C GLN A 78 -24.23 13.72 19.03
N TRP A 79 -24.16 12.73 19.93
CA TRP A 79 -22.98 11.89 20.08
C TRP A 79 -22.85 10.80 19.00
N HIS A 80 -23.83 10.68 18.10
CA HIS A 80 -23.87 9.66 17.05
C HIS A 80 -23.18 10.09 15.75
N TRP A 81 -22.72 11.35 15.64
CA TRP A 81 -22.05 11.85 14.44
C TRP A 81 -21.06 12.99 14.72
N ILE A 82 -20.33 13.39 13.69
CA ILE A 82 -19.59 14.65 13.60
C ILE A 82 -19.93 15.29 12.25
N ASP A 83 -20.50 16.49 12.28
CA ASP A 83 -20.94 17.21 11.08
C ASP A 83 -19.77 18.00 10.50
N SER A 84 -19.09 17.47 9.49
CA SER A 84 -18.02 18.18 8.80
C SER A 84 -18.51 19.45 8.11
N ASP A 85 -17.81 20.58 8.29
CA ASP A 85 -17.99 21.79 7.48
C ASP A 85 -17.14 21.73 6.19
N ASP A 86 -17.36 20.68 5.40
CA ASP A 86 -16.68 20.43 4.14
C ASP A 86 -17.60 20.55 2.92
N LYS A 87 -17.09 20.23 1.72
CA LYS A 87 -17.80 20.46 0.45
C LYS A 87 -17.74 19.23 -0.46
N PRO A 88 -18.30 18.08 -0.06
CA PRO A 88 -18.36 16.92 -0.93
C PRO A 88 -19.13 17.22 -2.23
N PRO A 89 -18.71 16.63 -3.38
CA PRO A 89 -17.60 15.69 -3.53
C PRO A 89 -16.22 16.34 -3.74
N TYR A 90 -16.10 17.67 -3.61
CA TYR A 90 -14.89 18.42 -3.97
C TYR A 90 -13.84 18.47 -2.85
N MET A 91 -14.29 18.47 -1.59
CA MET A 91 -13.44 18.55 -0.41
C MET A 91 -14.11 17.77 0.71
N CYS A 92 -13.40 16.76 1.23
CA CYS A 92 -13.84 15.97 2.37
C CYS A 92 -12.77 16.04 3.45
N THR A 93 -13.11 16.67 4.56
CA THR A 93 -12.21 16.91 5.68
C THR A 93 -13.00 16.95 6.97
N VAL A 94 -12.50 16.24 7.99
CA VAL A 94 -13.02 16.35 9.36
C VAL A 94 -11.96 17.00 10.24
N ASP A 95 -12.33 18.10 10.88
CA ASP A 95 -11.55 18.84 11.85
C ASP A 95 -12.27 18.86 13.19
N TYR A 96 -11.63 18.29 14.22
CA TYR A 96 -12.28 18.09 15.51
C TYR A 96 -12.71 19.40 16.18
N GLU A 97 -11.90 20.45 16.11
CA GLU A 97 -12.19 21.71 16.80
C GLU A 97 -13.29 22.53 16.11
N GLN A 98 -13.40 22.39 14.78
CA GLN A 98 -14.42 23.09 13.98
C GLN A 98 -15.74 22.33 13.92
N ASP A 99 -15.68 21.02 13.73
CA ASP A 99 -16.84 20.19 13.39
C ASP A 99 -17.51 19.56 14.62
N CYS A 100 -16.81 19.45 15.75
CA CYS A 100 -17.39 18.89 16.96
C CYS A 100 -18.28 19.91 17.67
N SER A 101 -19.57 19.59 17.79
CA SER A 101 -20.55 20.45 18.47
C SER A 101 -20.18 20.68 19.95
N PRO A 102 -20.54 21.84 20.55
CA PRO A 102 -20.29 22.11 21.97
C PRO A 102 -20.92 21.09 22.94
N GLY A 103 -22.02 20.45 22.54
CA GLY A 103 -22.66 19.36 23.29
C GLY A 103 -21.94 18.00 23.19
N GLY A 104 -20.84 17.97 22.44
CA GLY A 104 -20.12 16.77 22.04
C GLY A 104 -20.53 16.28 20.67
N CYS A 105 -19.60 15.55 20.05
CA CYS A 105 -19.76 14.78 18.83
C CYS A 105 -19.24 13.35 19.08
N ILE A 106 -19.39 12.46 18.09
CA ILE A 106 -18.96 11.06 18.20
C ILE A 106 -17.50 10.87 18.61
N VAL A 107 -16.59 11.71 18.11
CA VAL A 107 -15.15 11.65 18.47
C VAL A 107 -14.96 11.90 19.98
N SER A 108 -15.61 12.96 20.49
CA SER A 108 -15.55 13.29 21.93
C SER A 108 -16.28 12.25 22.79
N ALA A 109 -17.35 11.64 22.27
CA ALA A 109 -18.13 10.64 22.97
C ALA A 109 -17.35 9.33 23.11
N ILE A 110 -16.70 8.84 22.04
CA ILE A 110 -15.80 7.69 22.10
C ILE A 110 -14.69 7.93 23.13
N ALA A 111 -14.09 9.12 23.15
CA ALA A 111 -13.04 9.46 24.10
C ALA A 111 -13.54 9.46 25.56
N ASN A 112 -14.65 10.13 25.83
CA ASN A 112 -15.21 10.23 27.18
C ASN A 112 -15.66 8.85 27.71
N GLN A 113 -16.39 8.09 26.89
CA GLN A 113 -16.89 6.77 27.29
C GLN A 113 -15.76 5.74 27.42
N THR A 114 -14.72 5.83 26.60
CA THR A 114 -13.51 5.02 26.79
C THR A 114 -12.87 5.28 28.15
N ASN A 115 -12.76 6.55 28.56
CA ASN A 115 -12.19 6.91 29.86
C ASN A 115 -13.04 6.43 31.05
N ILE A 116 -14.36 6.52 30.95
CA ILE A 116 -15.28 5.95 31.96
C ILE A 116 -15.11 4.43 32.02
N LEU A 117 -15.13 3.77 30.86
CA LEU A 117 -15.02 2.32 30.75
C LEU A 117 -13.70 1.78 31.33
N ARG A 118 -12.59 2.52 31.17
CA ARG A 118 -11.31 2.19 31.83
C ARG A 118 -11.43 2.11 33.36
N GLY A 119 -12.09 3.09 33.97
CA GLY A 119 -12.35 3.09 35.40
C GLY A 119 -13.23 1.91 35.84
N CYS A 120 -14.25 1.60 35.04
CA CYS A 120 -15.14 0.47 35.28
C CYS A 120 -14.42 -0.88 35.20
N ILE A 121 -13.57 -1.08 34.19
CA ILE A 121 -12.76 -2.29 34.06
C ILE A 121 -11.81 -2.44 35.26
N ALA A 122 -11.18 -1.36 35.72
CA ALA A 122 -10.34 -1.40 36.91
C ALA A 122 -11.14 -1.80 38.17
N GLN A 123 -12.40 -1.35 38.31
CA GLN A 123 -13.27 -1.77 39.40
C GLN A 123 -13.61 -3.26 39.32
N VAL A 124 -13.92 -3.79 38.13
CA VAL A 124 -14.15 -5.24 37.92
C VAL A 124 -12.91 -6.04 38.33
N LYS A 125 -11.73 -5.64 37.86
CA LYS A 125 -10.46 -6.30 38.19
C LYS A 125 -10.15 -6.30 39.69
N SER A 126 -10.51 -5.24 40.39
CA SER A 126 -10.35 -5.13 41.85
C SER A 126 -11.44 -5.86 42.65
N GLY A 127 -12.41 -6.50 42.00
CA GLY A 127 -13.57 -7.13 42.62
C GLY A 127 -14.61 -6.16 43.19
N ARG A 128 -14.48 -4.85 42.92
CA ARG A 128 -15.39 -3.79 43.38
C ARG A 128 -16.64 -3.65 42.53
N LEU A 129 -16.61 -4.15 41.29
CA LEU A 129 -17.75 -4.14 40.38
C LEU A 129 -18.01 -5.56 39.86
N THR A 130 -19.22 -6.06 40.08
CA THR A 130 -19.66 -7.38 39.62
C THR A 130 -21.13 -7.36 39.24
N GLY A 131 -21.53 -8.21 38.29
CA GLY A 131 -22.94 -8.49 38.00
C GLY A 131 -23.74 -7.34 37.38
N GLY A 132 -23.09 -6.37 36.73
CA GLY A 132 -23.81 -5.37 35.92
C GLY A 132 -24.59 -4.32 36.72
N THR A 133 -24.27 -4.14 38.00
CA THR A 133 -25.05 -3.31 38.92
C THR A 133 -24.81 -1.80 38.75
N ASN A 134 -23.71 -1.39 38.10
CA ASN A 134 -23.38 0.01 37.88
C ASN A 134 -23.81 0.46 36.47
N LEU A 135 -24.92 1.20 36.41
CA LEU A 135 -25.48 1.68 35.14
C LEU A 135 -24.52 2.61 34.38
N THR A 136 -23.71 3.43 35.05
CA THR A 136 -22.70 4.26 34.38
C THR A 136 -21.69 3.41 33.62
N CYS A 137 -21.26 2.29 34.22
CA CYS A 137 -20.34 1.35 33.58
C CYS A 137 -21.00 0.57 32.45
N SER A 138 -22.24 0.10 32.65
CA SER A 138 -23.04 -0.54 31.59
C SER A 138 -23.23 0.41 30.40
N TYR A 139 -23.57 1.67 30.66
CA TYR A 139 -23.82 2.67 29.62
C TYR A 139 -22.55 2.98 28.83
N ALA A 140 -21.41 3.15 29.50
CA ALA A 140 -20.14 3.38 28.82
C ALA A 140 -19.77 2.24 27.86
N LEU A 141 -19.98 1.00 28.26
CA LEU A 141 -19.73 -0.16 27.39
C LEU A 141 -20.72 -0.23 26.22
N LYS A 142 -22.01 0.04 26.46
CA LYS A 142 -23.01 0.08 25.39
C LYS A 142 -22.73 1.21 24.38
N TRP A 143 -22.29 2.39 24.85
CA TRP A 143 -21.88 3.52 24.01
C TRP A 143 -20.70 3.18 23.13
N ILE A 144 -19.64 2.61 23.70
CA ILE A 144 -18.48 2.18 22.92
C ILE A 144 -18.86 1.08 21.92
N SER A 145 -19.74 0.15 22.29
CA SER A 145 -20.20 -0.90 21.38
C SER A 145 -21.01 -0.36 20.19
N HIS A 146 -21.69 0.78 20.38
CA HIS A 146 -22.48 1.45 19.37
C HIS A 146 -21.63 2.34 18.45
N TYR A 147 -20.87 3.28 19.02
CA TYR A 147 -20.18 4.34 18.27
C TYR A 147 -19.11 3.84 17.29
N PHE A 148 -18.58 2.63 17.48
CA PHE A 148 -17.67 2.03 16.49
C PHE A 148 -18.40 1.70 15.18
N GLY A 149 -19.70 1.40 15.23
CA GLY A 149 -20.55 1.32 14.06
C GLY A 149 -20.73 2.69 13.42
N ASP A 150 -21.25 3.66 14.17
CA ASP A 150 -21.56 5.01 13.67
C ASP A 150 -20.36 5.67 12.99
N ILE A 151 -19.19 5.67 13.64
CA ILE A 151 -18.02 6.39 13.14
C ILE A 151 -17.48 5.80 11.83
N THR A 152 -17.85 4.57 11.50
CA THR A 152 -17.50 3.92 10.24
C THR A 152 -18.51 4.20 9.12
N GLN A 153 -19.72 4.65 9.45
CA GLN A 153 -20.76 5.02 8.49
C GLN A 153 -20.39 6.38 7.86
N PRO A 154 -20.13 6.47 6.54
CA PRO A 154 -19.65 7.70 5.89
C PRO A 154 -20.48 8.97 6.17
N LEU A 155 -21.80 8.87 6.21
CA LEU A 155 -22.74 9.98 6.43
C LEU A 155 -22.79 10.47 7.88
N HIS A 156 -22.26 9.70 8.84
CA HIS A 156 -22.09 10.12 10.24
C HIS A 156 -20.85 10.97 10.46
N ALA A 157 -20.02 11.13 9.42
CA ALA A 157 -18.90 12.03 9.40
C ALA A 157 -19.09 13.11 8.32
N SER A 158 -20.35 13.53 8.05
CA SER A 158 -20.70 14.49 7.00
C SER A 158 -21.79 15.46 7.44
N GLY A 159 -21.51 16.76 7.36
CA GLY A 159 -22.51 17.81 7.59
C GLY A 159 -23.44 18.05 6.38
N LEU A 160 -23.09 17.58 5.18
CA LEU A 160 -23.87 17.88 3.97
C LEU A 160 -25.28 17.30 4.06
N ALA A 161 -26.28 18.20 4.01
CA ALA A 161 -27.70 17.86 4.10
C ALA A 161 -28.05 17.05 5.38
N ALA A 162 -27.37 17.36 6.49
CA ALA A 162 -27.45 16.60 7.75
C ALA A 162 -27.13 15.12 7.52
N GLY A 163 -25.93 14.83 7.01
CA GLY A 163 -25.54 13.47 6.64
C GLY A 163 -26.45 12.84 5.56
N GLY A 164 -27.01 13.63 4.64
CA GLY A 164 -27.90 13.13 3.60
C GLY A 164 -29.37 12.94 3.99
N ASN A 165 -29.77 13.21 5.25
CA ASN A 165 -31.16 13.15 5.71
C ASN A 165 -32.12 14.05 4.90
N PHE A 166 -31.60 15.15 4.34
CA PHE A 166 -32.39 16.06 3.49
C PHE A 166 -32.26 15.78 1.99
N ILE A 167 -31.67 14.64 1.60
CA ILE A 167 -31.60 14.20 0.20
C ILE A 167 -32.61 13.07 0.00
N GLY A 168 -33.75 13.40 -0.58
CA GLY A 168 -34.76 12.40 -0.94
C GLY A 168 -34.29 11.52 -2.11
N VAL A 169 -34.62 10.23 -2.06
CA VAL A 169 -34.26 9.22 -3.07
C VAL A 169 -35.33 8.14 -3.16
N LYS A 170 -35.18 7.21 -4.10
CA LYS A 170 -35.91 5.94 -4.09
C LYS A 170 -34.96 4.76 -3.84
N PHE A 171 -35.48 3.68 -3.28
CA PHE A 171 -34.76 2.41 -3.18
C PHE A 171 -35.72 1.25 -3.44
N GLY A 172 -35.57 0.58 -4.59
CA GLY A 172 -36.46 -0.51 -4.99
C GLY A 172 -37.92 -0.07 -5.15
N GLY A 173 -38.14 1.14 -5.66
CA GLY A 173 -39.44 1.77 -5.89
C GLY A 173 -40.03 2.51 -4.68
N LEU A 174 -39.42 2.40 -3.49
CA LEU A 174 -39.89 3.06 -2.27
C LEU A 174 -39.21 4.42 -2.08
N ALA A 175 -39.99 5.48 -1.85
CA ALA A 175 -39.46 6.79 -1.50
C ALA A 175 -38.86 6.79 -0.08
N THR A 176 -37.63 7.28 0.05
CA THR A 176 -36.88 7.35 1.30
C THR A 176 -35.84 8.49 1.20
N GLU A 177 -34.83 8.49 2.05
CA GLU A 177 -33.73 9.45 2.03
C GLU A 177 -32.37 8.74 2.05
N LEU A 178 -31.31 9.44 1.61
CA LEU A 178 -30.00 8.86 1.36
C LEU A 178 -29.35 8.23 2.60
N HIS A 179 -29.52 8.84 3.77
CA HIS A 179 -29.02 8.36 5.06
C HIS A 179 -29.58 6.98 5.39
N ALA A 180 -30.91 6.82 5.40
CA ALA A 180 -31.58 5.54 5.62
C ALA A 180 -31.14 4.47 4.61
N VAL A 181 -30.80 4.87 3.38
CA VAL A 181 -30.26 3.96 2.37
C VAL A 181 -28.93 3.36 2.82
N TRP A 182 -28.00 4.19 3.29
CA TRP A 182 -26.72 3.74 3.82
C TRP A 182 -26.86 2.98 5.14
N ASP A 183 -27.72 3.44 6.06
CA ASP A 183 -27.87 2.79 7.37
C ASP A 183 -28.49 1.40 7.31
N GLY A 184 -29.30 1.10 6.29
CA GLY A 184 -30.04 -0.15 6.32
C GLY A 184 -30.49 -0.73 5.00
N TYR A 185 -30.77 0.07 3.96
CA TYR A 185 -31.21 -0.54 2.71
C TYR A 185 -30.06 -1.25 1.98
N ILE A 186 -28.87 -0.66 1.93
CA ILE A 186 -27.71 -1.25 1.24
C ILE A 186 -27.25 -2.55 1.92
N PRO A 187 -27.04 -2.63 3.26
CA PRO A 187 -26.66 -3.89 3.92
C PRO A 187 -27.64 -5.04 3.68
N TYR A 188 -28.95 -4.74 3.70
CA TYR A 188 -29.97 -5.74 3.45
C TYR A 188 -29.98 -6.19 1.98
N ALA A 189 -29.83 -5.24 1.04
CA ALA A 189 -29.72 -5.55 -0.38
C ALA A 189 -28.50 -6.41 -0.69
N ASP A 190 -27.35 -6.11 -0.08
CA ASP A 190 -26.10 -6.86 -0.24
C ASP A 190 -26.22 -8.29 0.34
N ALA A 191 -26.85 -8.41 1.51
CA ALA A 191 -27.18 -9.70 2.11
C ALA A 191 -28.21 -10.52 1.29
N GLY A 192 -28.81 -9.94 0.25
CA GLY A 192 -29.87 -10.58 -0.54
C GLY A 192 -31.18 -10.75 0.23
N VAL A 193 -31.42 -9.90 1.24
CA VAL A 193 -32.59 -9.95 2.12
C VAL A 193 -33.42 -8.69 1.97
N ALA A 194 -34.75 -8.81 1.91
CA ALA A 194 -35.62 -7.64 1.94
C ALA A 194 -35.47 -6.89 3.28
N LYS A 195 -35.39 -5.56 3.23
CA LYS A 195 -35.51 -4.71 4.43
C LYS A 195 -36.84 -5.07 5.13
N PHE A 196 -36.81 -5.29 6.45
CA PHE A 196 -37.95 -5.75 7.26
C PHE A 196 -38.35 -7.24 7.07
N SER A 197 -37.44 -8.08 6.61
CA SER A 197 -37.61 -9.54 6.62
C SER A 197 -37.55 -10.10 8.05
N ASN A 198 -38.25 -11.22 8.30
CA ASN A 198 -38.09 -12.01 9.52
C ASN A 198 -36.76 -12.82 9.55
N ILE A 199 -35.96 -12.74 8.47
CA ILE A 199 -34.65 -13.39 8.34
C ILE A 199 -33.58 -12.35 8.66
N SER A 200 -32.79 -12.60 9.71
CA SER A 200 -31.66 -11.73 10.10
C SER A 200 -30.53 -11.77 9.06
N ILE A 201 -29.79 -10.67 8.91
CA ILE A 201 -28.57 -10.61 8.09
C ILE A 201 -27.36 -11.29 8.77
N ALA A 202 -27.54 -11.94 9.93
CA ALA A 202 -26.47 -12.63 10.66
C ALA A 202 -25.62 -13.59 9.80
N PRO A 203 -26.17 -14.41 8.87
CA PRO A 203 -25.34 -15.26 8.01
C PRO A 203 -24.38 -14.47 7.11
N PHE A 204 -24.83 -13.33 6.57
CA PHE A 204 -24.00 -12.41 5.79
C PHE A 204 -22.90 -11.82 6.66
N MET A 205 -23.24 -11.38 7.88
CA MET A 205 -22.26 -10.82 8.83
C MET A 205 -21.23 -11.87 9.29
N LEU A 206 -21.61 -13.14 9.40
CA LEU A 206 -20.67 -14.25 9.67
C LEU A 206 -19.75 -14.55 8.48
N ASP A 207 -20.21 -14.38 7.23
CA ASP A 207 -19.33 -14.44 6.06
C ASP A 207 -18.28 -13.32 6.11
N LEU A 208 -18.67 -12.10 6.51
CA LEU A 208 -17.74 -11.01 6.73
C LEU A 208 -16.70 -11.36 7.82
N VAL A 209 -17.12 -11.99 8.93
CA VAL A 209 -16.18 -12.48 9.96
C VAL A 209 -15.19 -13.52 9.39
N ASP A 210 -15.65 -14.49 8.59
CA ASP A 210 -14.76 -15.45 7.91
C ASP A 210 -13.79 -14.72 6.97
N ARG A 211 -14.25 -13.70 6.25
CA ARG A 211 -13.40 -12.85 5.40
C ARG A 211 -12.39 -12.04 6.21
N ILE A 212 -12.72 -11.58 7.43
CA ILE A 212 -11.78 -10.89 8.32
C ILE A 212 -10.68 -11.88 8.74
N HIS A 213 -11.06 -13.07 9.22
CA HIS A 213 -10.10 -14.11 9.62
C HIS A 213 -9.17 -14.54 8.47
N ARG A 214 -9.68 -14.55 7.25
CA ARG A 214 -8.93 -14.94 6.04
C ARG A 214 -8.25 -13.77 5.34
N ASP A 215 -8.36 -12.55 5.87
CA ASP A 215 -7.81 -11.31 5.30
C ASP A 215 -8.25 -11.07 3.83
N ARG A 216 -9.55 -11.27 3.55
CA ARG A 216 -10.17 -11.21 2.21
C ARG A 216 -10.98 -9.92 1.98
N PHE A 217 -10.40 -8.78 2.32
CA PHE A 217 -10.96 -7.46 2.02
C PHE A 217 -10.07 -6.68 1.04
N ILE A 218 -10.60 -5.59 0.49
CA ILE A 218 -9.86 -4.72 -0.44
C ILE A 218 -8.65 -4.05 0.23
N GLU A 219 -8.75 -3.79 1.53
CA GLU A 219 -7.67 -3.33 2.40
C GLU A 219 -7.28 -4.42 3.41
N PRO A 220 -5.99 -4.64 3.73
CA PRO A 220 -5.58 -5.62 4.73
C PRO A 220 -6.15 -5.30 6.11
N THR A 221 -6.69 -6.31 6.79
CA THR A 221 -7.29 -6.18 8.14
C THR A 221 -6.32 -5.60 9.18
N ALA A 222 -5.01 -5.79 8.99
CA ALA A 222 -3.98 -5.21 9.85
C ALA A 222 -3.91 -3.67 9.78
N THR A 223 -4.21 -3.04 8.64
CA THR A 223 -4.18 -1.57 8.51
C THR A 223 -5.36 -0.93 9.26
N TRP A 224 -6.45 -1.67 9.43
CA TRP A 224 -7.62 -1.21 10.18
C TRP A 224 -7.29 -0.94 11.65
N LEU A 225 -6.20 -1.54 12.16
CA LEU A 225 -5.69 -1.39 13.51
C LEU A 225 -4.55 -0.35 13.64
N GLU A 226 -4.28 0.47 12.62
CA GLU A 226 -3.17 1.44 12.65
C GLU A 226 -3.34 2.55 13.72
N CYS A 227 -4.58 2.88 14.08
CA CYS A 227 -4.89 3.69 15.25
C CYS A 227 -5.97 3.01 16.09
N ILE A 228 -5.56 2.20 17.06
CA ILE A 228 -6.44 1.53 18.05
C ILE A 228 -5.98 1.73 19.49
N ASP A 229 -5.27 2.81 19.78
CA ASP A 229 -4.77 3.10 21.12
C ASP A 229 -5.87 3.69 22.03
N PRO A 230 -6.39 2.95 23.02
CA PRO A 230 -7.42 3.45 23.92
C PRO A 230 -6.94 4.53 24.90
N PHE A 231 -5.64 4.85 24.91
CA PHE A 231 -5.06 5.93 25.68
C PHE A 231 -4.94 7.24 24.89
N SER A 232 -5.13 7.18 23.57
CA SER A 232 -5.18 8.32 22.66
C SER A 232 -6.52 8.36 21.91
N PRO A 233 -7.67 8.35 22.62
CA PRO A 233 -8.94 8.00 21.98
C PRO A 233 -9.51 9.06 21.05
N VAL A 234 -9.19 10.34 21.27
CA VAL A 234 -9.56 11.42 20.34
C VAL A 234 -8.82 11.26 19.01
N ASP A 235 -7.52 11.00 19.05
CA ASP A 235 -6.69 10.87 17.84
C ASP A 235 -7.16 9.70 16.96
N CYS A 236 -7.49 8.56 17.57
CA CYS A 236 -7.96 7.40 16.82
C CYS A 236 -9.39 7.55 16.34
N ALA A 237 -10.31 8.05 17.17
CA ALA A 237 -11.67 8.32 16.71
C ALA A 237 -11.69 9.35 15.57
N LEU A 238 -10.89 10.42 15.66
CA LEU A 238 -10.77 11.40 14.57
C LEU A 238 -10.18 10.79 13.29
N THR A 239 -9.21 9.88 13.42
CA THR A 239 -8.67 9.15 12.27
C THR A 239 -9.75 8.31 11.58
N TRP A 240 -10.57 7.60 12.34
CA TRP A 240 -11.67 6.81 11.79
C TRP A 240 -12.75 7.69 11.16
N ALA A 241 -13.11 8.81 11.79
CA ALA A 241 -14.06 9.77 11.23
C ALA A 241 -13.58 10.35 9.89
N ARG A 242 -12.29 10.69 9.78
CA ARG A 242 -11.68 11.17 8.51
C ARG A 242 -11.70 10.09 7.43
N GLU A 243 -11.45 8.85 7.80
CA GLU A 243 -11.49 7.70 6.88
C GLU A 243 -12.91 7.47 6.34
N SER A 244 -13.93 7.56 7.19
CA SER A 244 -15.33 7.42 6.77
C SER A 244 -15.82 8.62 5.97
N ASN A 245 -15.47 9.84 6.38
CA ASN A 245 -15.77 11.06 5.62
C ASN A 245 -15.15 11.04 4.21
N ALA A 246 -13.97 10.42 4.01
CA ALA A 246 -13.36 10.31 2.69
C ALA A 246 -14.25 9.58 1.66
N TRP A 247 -15.05 8.59 2.10
CA TRP A 247 -16.01 7.89 1.24
C TRP A 247 -17.13 8.81 0.74
N THR A 248 -17.38 9.93 1.43
CA THR A 248 -18.42 10.85 1.02
C THR A 248 -18.07 11.58 -0.28
N CYS A 249 -16.79 11.91 -0.48
CA CYS A 249 -16.27 12.41 -1.75
C CYS A 249 -16.05 11.31 -2.77
N ALA A 250 -15.45 10.19 -2.34
CA ALA A 250 -15.06 9.12 -3.25
C ALA A 250 -16.27 8.41 -3.86
N TYR A 251 -17.41 8.39 -3.16
CA TYR A 251 -18.57 7.63 -3.59
C TYR A 251 -19.92 8.27 -3.25
N VAL A 252 -20.18 8.57 -1.96
CA VAL A 252 -21.56 8.83 -1.48
C VAL A 252 -22.23 9.98 -2.23
N TYR A 253 -21.51 11.09 -2.42
CA TYR A 253 -22.00 12.31 -3.10
C TYR A 253 -21.35 12.55 -4.47
N HIS A 254 -20.61 11.57 -5.01
CA HIS A 254 -19.93 11.71 -6.29
C HIS A 254 -20.93 11.93 -7.44
N ASP A 255 -22.00 11.13 -7.45
CA ASP A 255 -23.03 11.20 -8.47
C ASP A 255 -24.14 12.19 -8.08
N ARG A 256 -24.77 12.81 -9.09
CA ARG A 256 -25.95 13.65 -8.85
C ARG A 256 -27.17 12.78 -8.55
N ILE A 257 -27.54 12.71 -7.27
CA ILE A 257 -28.71 11.98 -6.78
C ILE A 257 -29.86 12.97 -6.52
N ASN A 258 -31.10 12.57 -6.84
CA ASN A 258 -32.31 13.34 -6.57
C ASN A 258 -33.49 12.42 -6.16
N ASN A 259 -34.64 13.03 -5.82
CA ASN A 259 -35.84 12.32 -5.35
C ASN A 259 -36.43 11.30 -6.34
N GLU A 260 -36.04 11.33 -7.61
CA GLU A 260 -36.48 10.37 -8.62
C GLU A 260 -35.50 9.22 -8.83
N THR A 261 -34.28 9.35 -8.31
CA THR A 261 -33.19 8.38 -8.49
C THR A 261 -33.44 7.15 -7.61
N ASP A 262 -33.58 5.98 -8.23
CA ASP A 262 -33.67 4.70 -7.52
C ASP A 262 -32.28 4.07 -7.34
N LEU A 263 -31.77 4.14 -6.11
CA LEU A 263 -30.40 3.72 -5.79
C LEU A 263 -30.19 2.21 -5.86
N LEU A 264 -31.25 1.39 -5.78
CA LEU A 264 -31.13 -0.05 -5.96
C LEU A 264 -31.01 -0.42 -7.44
N LEU A 265 -31.73 0.29 -8.30
CA LEU A 265 -31.89 -0.07 -9.72
C LEU A 265 -30.88 0.63 -10.64
N ASN A 266 -30.33 1.77 -10.23
CA ASN A 266 -29.40 2.55 -11.06
C ASN A 266 -27.92 2.11 -10.95
N GLY A 267 -27.61 1.10 -10.12
CA GLY A 267 -26.26 0.61 -9.88
C GLY A 267 -25.55 1.21 -8.66
N TYR A 268 -26.10 2.25 -8.02
CA TYR A 268 -25.50 2.89 -6.85
C TYR A 268 -25.37 1.95 -5.65
N ALA A 269 -26.40 1.16 -5.32
CA ALA A 269 -26.32 0.21 -4.23
C ALA A 269 -25.22 -0.84 -4.49
N GLN A 270 -25.12 -1.34 -5.72
CA GLN A 270 -24.17 -2.38 -6.08
C GLN A 270 -22.71 -1.92 -5.99
N GLY A 271 -22.41 -0.66 -6.32
CA GLY A 271 -21.08 -0.09 -6.09
C GLY A 271 -20.80 0.21 -4.61
N ALA A 272 -21.83 0.39 -3.79
CA ALA A 272 -21.70 0.64 -2.36
C ALA A 272 -21.46 -0.65 -1.54
N PHE A 273 -21.84 -1.82 -2.04
CA PHE A 273 -21.64 -3.12 -1.38
C PHE A 273 -20.21 -3.33 -0.84
N PRO A 274 -19.15 -3.26 -1.66
CA PRO A 274 -17.79 -3.46 -1.14
C PRO A 274 -17.36 -2.41 -0.10
N ILE A 275 -17.97 -1.22 -0.10
CA ILE A 275 -17.68 -0.14 0.85
C ILE A 275 -18.34 -0.45 2.19
N ILE A 276 -19.62 -0.84 2.19
CA ILE A 276 -20.34 -1.17 3.43
C ILE A 276 -19.78 -2.42 4.10
N GLU A 277 -19.41 -3.45 3.33
CA GLU A 277 -18.78 -4.66 3.86
C GLU A 277 -17.47 -4.33 4.58
N LEU A 278 -16.67 -3.43 3.99
CA LEU A 278 -15.42 -2.95 4.57
C LEU A 278 -15.65 -2.14 5.85
N GLN A 279 -16.57 -1.17 5.83
CA GLN A 279 -16.83 -0.30 6.98
C GLN A 279 -17.43 -1.06 8.17
N ILE A 280 -18.41 -1.95 7.93
CA ILE A 280 -18.98 -2.85 8.95
C ILE A 280 -17.88 -3.75 9.56
N SER A 281 -16.99 -4.28 8.72
CA SER A 281 -15.91 -5.16 9.18
C SER A 281 -14.85 -4.40 9.99
N LYS A 282 -14.52 -3.17 9.59
CA LYS A 282 -13.67 -2.26 10.35
C LYS A 282 -14.27 -1.93 11.72
N ALA A 283 -15.57 -1.64 11.79
CA ALA A 283 -16.27 -1.36 13.04
C ALA A 283 -16.12 -2.51 14.04
N ALA A 284 -16.49 -3.73 13.62
CA ALA A 284 -16.44 -4.92 14.47
C ALA A 284 -15.01 -5.25 14.91
N PHE A 285 -14.06 -5.21 13.98
CA PHE A 285 -12.67 -5.59 14.27
C PHE A 285 -11.96 -4.56 15.16
N ARG A 286 -12.20 -3.27 14.95
CA ARG A 286 -11.68 -2.19 15.82
C ARG A 286 -12.29 -2.26 17.21
N LEU A 287 -13.60 -2.45 17.33
CA LEU A 287 -14.30 -2.55 18.62
C LEU A 287 -13.72 -3.67 19.49
N ALA A 288 -13.57 -4.86 18.91
CA ALA A 288 -13.04 -6.00 19.65
C ALA A 288 -11.60 -5.79 20.14
N ASN A 289 -10.73 -5.27 19.26
CA ASN A 289 -9.34 -5.00 19.62
C ASN A 289 -9.22 -3.87 20.65
N TRP A 290 -10.05 -2.84 20.57
CA TRP A 290 -10.12 -1.77 21.55
C TRP A 290 -10.49 -2.29 22.95
N LEU A 291 -11.54 -3.12 23.03
CA LEU A 291 -11.98 -3.74 24.27
C LEU A 291 -10.94 -4.72 24.83
N ASN A 292 -10.26 -5.48 23.98
CA ASN A 292 -9.15 -6.34 24.39
C ASN A 292 -8.00 -5.54 25.02
N LEU A 293 -7.59 -4.42 24.42
CA LEU A 293 -6.53 -3.57 24.96
C LEU A 293 -6.93 -2.94 26.30
N LEU A 294 -8.14 -2.41 26.39
CA LEU A 294 -8.71 -1.86 27.62
C LEU A 294 -8.76 -2.88 28.76
N ALA A 295 -9.14 -4.12 28.44
CA ALA A 295 -9.18 -5.22 29.38
C ALA A 295 -7.77 -5.60 29.86
N VAL A 296 -6.73 -5.55 29.03
CA VAL A 296 -5.38 -5.98 29.43
C VAL A 296 -4.61 -4.88 30.19
N GLU A 297 -4.63 -3.64 29.73
CA GLU A 297 -3.68 -2.60 30.19
C GLU A 297 -4.10 -1.85 31.46
N SER A 298 -5.33 -2.05 31.96
CA SER A 298 -5.83 -1.44 33.20
C SER A 298 -5.33 -2.11 34.51
N SER A 299 -4.23 -2.87 34.46
CA SER A 299 -3.60 -3.51 35.62
C SER A 299 -2.08 -3.37 35.60
N ALA A 300 -1.46 -3.29 36.78
CA ALA A 300 -0.08 -3.74 36.95
C ALA A 300 -0.04 -5.25 36.69
N VAL A 301 0.15 -5.65 35.44
CA VAL A 301 0.07 -7.05 35.00
C VAL A 301 1.39 -7.76 35.29
N SER A 302 1.31 -8.94 35.92
CA SER A 302 2.48 -9.75 36.24
C SER A 302 3.12 -10.33 34.97
N ALA A 303 4.45 -10.56 35.00
CA ALA A 303 5.20 -11.12 33.87
C ALA A 303 4.60 -12.42 33.29
N LYS A 304 3.84 -13.17 34.11
CA LYS A 304 3.21 -14.44 33.75
C LYS A 304 1.95 -14.25 32.87
N GLU A 305 1.20 -13.18 33.09
CA GLU A 305 0.02 -12.82 32.29
C GLU A 305 0.42 -12.15 30.97
N LEU A 306 1.52 -11.38 30.98
CA LEU A 306 2.18 -10.87 29.76
C LEU A 306 2.69 -12.03 28.89
N GLU A 307 3.15 -13.12 29.50
CA GLU A 307 3.54 -14.32 28.77
C GLU A 307 2.35 -15.13 28.24
N LEU A 308 1.21 -15.13 28.95
CA LEU A 308 -0.02 -15.76 28.47
C LEU A 308 -0.63 -14.99 27.29
N ALA A 309 -0.68 -13.66 27.36
CA ALA A 309 -1.13 -12.81 26.25
C ALA A 309 -0.18 -12.89 25.03
N ARG A 310 1.14 -13.02 25.27
CA ARG A 310 2.12 -13.28 24.19
C ARG A 310 1.97 -14.68 23.59
N LYS A 311 1.58 -15.68 24.39
CA LYS A 311 1.30 -17.05 23.92
C LYS A 311 -0.03 -17.14 23.18
N GLU A 312 -1.07 -16.42 23.58
CA GLU A 312 -2.33 -16.32 22.83
C GLU A 312 -2.15 -15.58 21.51
N LYS A 313 -1.32 -14.52 21.47
CA LYS A 313 -0.92 -13.84 20.22
C LYS A 313 -0.12 -14.77 19.29
N ALA A 314 0.70 -15.65 19.84
CA ALA A 314 1.41 -16.69 19.08
C ALA A 314 0.48 -17.82 18.62
N GLN A 315 -0.57 -18.16 19.39
CA GLN A 315 -1.53 -19.21 19.06
C GLN A 315 -2.56 -18.77 18.02
N GLN A 316 -2.97 -17.50 18.02
CA GLN A 316 -3.77 -16.90 16.93
C GLN A 316 -2.96 -16.71 15.64
N GLN A 317 -1.63 -16.50 15.73
CA GLN A 317 -0.72 -16.56 14.58
C GLN A 317 -0.45 -17.98 14.09
N TRP A 318 -0.63 -19.01 14.93
CA TRP A 318 -0.40 -20.42 14.60
C TRP A 318 -1.64 -21.08 13.95
N LEU A 319 -2.86 -20.72 14.36
CA LEU A 319 -4.11 -21.23 13.76
C LEU A 319 -4.37 -20.72 12.33
N ALA A 320 -3.68 -19.67 11.89
CA ALA A 320 -3.71 -19.20 10.50
C ALA A 320 -2.71 -19.95 9.58
N GLY A 321 -1.98 -20.96 10.10
CA GLY A 321 -0.79 -21.53 9.45
C GLY A 321 -0.76 -23.06 9.27
N THR A 322 -1.78 -23.82 9.64
CA THR A 322 -1.75 -25.29 9.50
C THR A 322 -2.89 -25.83 8.65
N ASN A 323 -2.55 -26.38 7.47
CA ASN A 323 -3.33 -27.44 6.83
C ASN A 323 -3.34 -28.64 7.80
N GLY A 324 -4.44 -28.83 8.50
CA GLY A 324 -4.69 -29.99 9.35
C GLY A 324 -6.12 -30.46 9.13
N GLU A 325 -6.26 -31.71 8.72
CA GLU A 325 -7.52 -32.41 8.45
C GLU A 325 -8.53 -32.23 9.58
N TYR A 326 -9.72 -31.71 9.25
CA TYR A 326 -10.89 -31.84 10.09
C TYR A 326 -11.59 -33.16 9.74
N THR A 327 -11.41 -34.16 10.58
CA THR A 327 -12.29 -35.33 10.64
C THR A 327 -13.68 -34.87 11.04
N LEU A 328 -14.61 -34.92 10.08
CA LEU A 328 -16.03 -34.73 10.30
C LEU A 328 -16.58 -35.89 11.13
N ALA A 329 -16.98 -35.60 12.37
CA ALA A 329 -17.87 -36.48 13.12
C ALA A 329 -19.24 -36.47 12.42
N THR A 330 -19.64 -37.64 11.95
CA THR A 330 -20.94 -37.91 11.33
C THR A 330 -22.08 -37.75 12.33
N GLY A 331 -23.02 -36.86 12.01
CA GLY A 331 -24.35 -36.77 12.63
C GLY A 331 -25.42 -36.70 11.54
N SER A 332 -26.33 -37.67 11.56
CA SER A 332 -27.43 -37.94 10.62
C SER A 332 -28.51 -36.84 10.58
N PHE A 333 -29.46 -36.99 9.62
CA PHE A 333 -30.70 -36.25 9.32
C PHE A 333 -30.59 -35.20 8.20
N ASP A 334 -31.46 -35.14 7.19
CA ASP A 334 -32.51 -36.03 6.68
C ASP A 334 -32.74 -35.61 5.21
N LYS A 335 -32.97 -36.60 4.34
CA LYS A 335 -33.27 -36.38 2.93
C LYS A 335 -34.77 -36.15 2.83
N ASP A 336 -35.19 -34.93 2.52
CA ASP A 336 -36.30 -34.65 1.61
C ASP A 336 -36.63 -33.16 1.58
N LYS A 337 -36.26 -32.50 0.47
CA LYS A 337 -36.98 -31.38 -0.17
C LYS A 337 -36.21 -30.88 -1.40
N LYS A 338 -36.64 -31.33 -2.59
CA LYS A 338 -36.58 -30.55 -3.85
C LYS A 338 -37.52 -29.35 -3.68
N PRO A 339 -37.32 -28.17 -4.31
CA PRO A 339 -37.23 -28.00 -5.78
C PRO A 339 -36.33 -26.79 -6.17
N LEU A 340 -36.21 -26.19 -7.37
CA LEU A 340 -36.95 -26.17 -8.63
C LEU A 340 -35.99 -25.58 -9.69
N ALA A 341 -35.98 -26.16 -10.89
CA ALA A 341 -35.23 -25.63 -12.03
C ALA A 341 -36.01 -24.50 -12.71
N VAL A 342 -35.32 -23.43 -13.12
CA VAL A 342 -35.81 -22.50 -14.15
C VAL A 342 -34.73 -22.33 -15.21
N ARG A 343 -35.13 -22.57 -16.47
CA ARG A 343 -34.32 -22.49 -17.68
C ARG A 343 -34.42 -21.10 -18.33
N HIS A 344 -33.26 -20.62 -18.78
CA HIS A 344 -32.93 -19.83 -19.98
C HIS A 344 -33.83 -18.67 -20.45
N ALA A 345 -33.20 -17.50 -20.63
CA ALA A 345 -33.08 -16.87 -21.95
C ALA A 345 -31.93 -15.84 -21.94
N ALA A 346 -30.94 -16.06 -22.81
CA ALA A 346 -29.86 -15.13 -23.09
C ALA A 346 -30.35 -13.98 -23.98
N THR A 347 -29.81 -12.77 -23.82
CA THR A 347 -29.58 -11.84 -24.93
C THR A 347 -28.47 -10.83 -24.57
N HIS A 348 -27.38 -10.95 -25.32
CA HIS A 348 -26.31 -9.98 -25.60
C HIS A 348 -25.52 -9.33 -24.44
N SER A 349 -24.55 -10.12 -23.98
CA SER A 349 -23.33 -9.73 -23.29
C SER A 349 -22.39 -8.88 -24.16
N PHE A 350 -21.93 -7.74 -23.62
CA PHE A 350 -20.65 -7.12 -23.99
C PHE A 350 -19.57 -7.61 -23.01
N PRO A 351 -18.37 -8.01 -23.47
CA PRO A 351 -17.44 -8.78 -22.66
C PRO A 351 -16.47 -7.86 -21.89
N HIS A 352 -16.63 -7.74 -20.57
CA HIS A 352 -15.52 -7.32 -19.71
C HIS A 352 -14.90 -8.55 -19.07
N THR A 353 -13.94 -9.12 -19.80
CA THR A 353 -12.98 -10.08 -19.27
C THR A 353 -12.07 -9.34 -18.30
N PHE A 354 -12.29 -9.51 -17.00
CA PHE A 354 -11.31 -9.16 -15.97
C PHE A 354 -10.09 -10.08 -16.16
N HIS A 355 -8.99 -9.54 -16.68
CA HIS A 355 -7.68 -10.18 -16.62
C HIS A 355 -6.91 -9.60 -15.43
N SER A 356 -6.92 -10.37 -14.34
CA SER A 356 -5.86 -10.54 -13.33
C SER A 356 -4.68 -9.55 -13.40
N SER A 357 -4.70 -8.50 -12.56
CA SER A 357 -3.52 -7.75 -12.19
C SER A 357 -2.83 -8.42 -10.98
N SER A 358 -1.58 -8.82 -11.13
CA SER A 358 -0.72 -9.33 -10.06
C SER A 358 -0.61 -8.33 -8.91
N LYS A 359 -1.11 -8.70 -7.71
CA LYS A 359 -0.99 -7.93 -6.47
C LYS A 359 0.31 -8.31 -5.74
N PHE A 360 1.17 -7.33 -5.47
CA PHE A 360 2.31 -7.48 -4.56
C PHE A 360 1.84 -7.33 -3.10
N SER A 361 2.24 -8.21 -2.19
CA SER A 361 1.87 -8.17 -0.77
C SER A 361 3.11 -8.39 0.11
N PHE A 362 3.57 -7.33 0.79
CA PHE A 362 4.80 -7.35 1.58
C PHE A 362 4.51 -7.70 3.05
N LYS A 363 4.80 -8.93 3.49
CA LYS A 363 4.77 -9.29 4.92
C LYS A 363 6.02 -8.78 5.64
N ARG A 364 5.93 -8.33 6.90
CA ARG A 364 7.10 -7.85 7.65
C ARG A 364 7.96 -8.99 8.21
N HIS A 365 9.09 -9.27 7.54
CA HIS A 365 10.14 -10.11 8.08
C HIS A 365 11.48 -9.36 8.06
N LYS A 366 12.21 -9.34 9.18
CA LYS A 366 13.59 -8.83 9.21
C LYS A 366 14.48 -9.78 8.42
N ALA A 367 15.30 -9.24 7.55
CA ALA A 367 16.38 -9.96 6.92
C ALA A 367 17.29 -10.60 7.99
N ARG A 368 17.67 -11.87 7.80
CA ARG A 368 18.63 -12.57 8.66
C ARG A 368 20.04 -12.35 8.11
N ALA A 369 20.86 -11.60 8.84
CA ALA A 369 22.29 -11.49 8.59
C ALA A 369 22.94 -12.88 8.59
N PHE A 370 23.83 -13.13 7.63
CA PHE A 370 24.65 -14.35 7.57
C PHE A 370 26.12 -14.08 7.86
N ALA A 371 26.50 -12.80 7.96
CA ALA A 371 27.82 -12.35 8.40
C ALA A 371 27.69 -11.09 9.28
N PRO A 372 28.69 -10.77 10.11
CA PRO A 372 28.77 -9.46 10.77
C PRO A 372 28.83 -8.31 9.77
N ALA A 373 28.50 -7.10 10.23
CA ALA A 373 28.70 -5.85 9.48
C ALA A 373 30.13 -5.77 8.94
N SER A 374 30.26 -5.73 7.61
CA SER A 374 31.54 -5.57 6.93
C SER A 374 32.13 -4.19 7.27
N PRO A 375 33.45 -4.05 7.46
CA PRO A 375 34.03 -2.76 7.79
C PRO A 375 33.93 -1.78 6.62
N ASN A 376 33.88 -0.48 6.92
CA ASN A 376 33.87 0.61 5.94
C ASN A 376 35.28 0.84 5.37
N LEU A 377 35.81 -0.13 4.62
CA LEU A 377 37.13 -0.07 4.00
C LEU A 377 37.03 0.28 2.53
N VAL A 378 37.99 1.07 2.04
CA VAL A 378 38.14 1.34 0.62
C VAL A 378 38.67 0.08 -0.07
N THR A 379 38.03 -0.31 -1.17
CA THR A 379 38.43 -1.45 -2.00
C THR A 379 39.19 -0.98 -3.25
N THR A 380 40.04 -1.84 -3.80
CA THR A 380 40.67 -1.61 -5.12
C THR A 380 39.78 -2.06 -6.28
N ASN A 381 38.75 -2.86 -6.00
CA ASN A 381 37.80 -3.38 -7.00
C ASN A 381 36.73 -2.33 -7.30
N VAL A 382 37.14 -1.22 -7.90
CA VAL A 382 36.31 -0.05 -8.19
C VAL A 382 36.24 0.16 -9.71
N ILE A 383 35.04 0.43 -10.21
CA ILE A 383 34.76 0.62 -11.63
C ILE A 383 34.05 1.96 -11.82
N PRO A 384 34.46 2.79 -12.80
CA PRO A 384 33.74 4.00 -13.12
C PRO A 384 32.34 3.67 -13.66
N LEU A 385 31.36 4.47 -13.25
CA LEU A 385 30.01 4.45 -13.82
C LEU A 385 29.93 5.41 -14.99
N ILE A 386 29.41 4.92 -16.12
CA ILE A 386 29.15 5.72 -17.31
C ILE A 386 27.65 6.01 -17.35
N THR A 387 27.28 7.28 -17.21
CA THR A 387 25.87 7.69 -17.36
C THR A 387 25.47 7.68 -18.84
N SER A 388 24.37 7.01 -19.13
CA SER A 388 23.77 6.94 -20.46
C SER A 388 22.30 7.32 -20.38
N ARG A 389 21.80 8.05 -21.39
CA ARG A 389 20.37 8.36 -21.48
C ARG A 389 19.64 7.11 -21.94
N GLY A 390 18.65 6.69 -21.18
CA GLY A 390 17.87 5.50 -21.46
C GLY A 390 16.55 5.51 -20.70
N PRO A 391 15.56 4.72 -21.12
CA PRO A 391 14.32 4.59 -20.37
C PRO A 391 14.61 3.97 -19.00
N SER A 392 13.93 4.49 -17.98
CA SER A 392 13.98 3.88 -16.65
C SER A 392 13.09 2.65 -16.59
N LEU A 393 13.69 1.54 -16.16
CA LEU A 393 13.12 0.17 -16.18
C LEU A 393 11.87 0.01 -15.31
N SER A 394 11.69 0.82 -14.27
CA SER A 394 10.54 0.74 -13.35
C SER A 394 9.57 1.92 -13.50
N SER A 395 10.04 3.07 -14.00
CA SER A 395 9.26 4.30 -14.04
C SER A 395 8.06 4.24 -14.99
N ARG A 396 8.18 3.48 -16.10
CA ARG A 396 7.08 3.30 -17.06
C ARG A 396 6.05 2.26 -16.60
N TYR A 397 6.42 1.31 -15.73
CA TYR A 397 5.48 0.38 -15.09
C TYR A 397 4.44 1.14 -14.30
N LEU A 398 4.90 1.98 -13.38
CA LEU A 398 4.05 2.68 -12.42
C LEU A 398 3.12 3.63 -13.16
N ARG A 399 3.62 4.29 -14.23
CA ARG A 399 2.79 5.08 -15.13
C ARG A 399 1.76 4.26 -15.91
N ALA A 400 2.18 3.14 -16.51
CA ALA A 400 1.29 2.27 -17.26
C ALA A 400 0.20 1.66 -16.36
N TYR A 401 0.59 1.22 -15.15
CA TYR A 401 -0.30 0.73 -14.11
C TYR A 401 -1.32 1.80 -13.69
N ASN A 402 -0.88 3.03 -13.43
CA ASN A 402 -1.77 4.15 -13.12
C ASN A 402 -2.70 4.50 -14.30
N SER A 403 -2.22 4.37 -15.55
CA SER A 403 -3.04 4.65 -16.75
C SER A 403 -4.07 3.57 -17.09
N GLN A 404 -3.91 2.34 -16.57
CA GLN A 404 -4.76 1.18 -16.87
C GLN A 404 -6.09 1.14 -16.10
N GLN A 405 -6.45 2.19 -15.35
CA GLN A 405 -7.84 2.41 -14.91
C GLN A 405 -8.76 2.89 -16.06
N SER A 406 -8.20 3.16 -17.25
CA SER A 406 -8.98 3.28 -18.49
C SER A 406 -8.43 2.31 -19.53
N ASN A 407 -9.31 1.74 -20.35
CA ASN A 407 -9.02 0.72 -21.37
C ASN A 407 -7.66 0.88 -22.06
N ARG A 408 -6.99 -0.26 -22.39
CA ARG A 408 -5.79 -0.33 -23.25
C ARG A 408 -5.75 0.83 -24.25
N PRO A 409 -4.70 1.66 -24.28
CA PRO A 409 -4.63 2.72 -25.28
C PRO A 409 -4.67 2.08 -26.67
N LYS A 410 -5.70 2.44 -27.45
CA LYS A 410 -5.71 2.16 -28.89
C LYS A 410 -4.51 2.88 -29.48
N ALA A 411 -3.72 2.17 -30.29
CA ALA A 411 -2.57 2.73 -30.97
C ALA A 411 -3.00 3.98 -31.76
N GLY A 412 -2.44 5.15 -31.43
CA GLY A 412 -2.53 6.35 -32.26
C GLY A 412 -3.13 7.61 -31.64
N GLU A 413 -3.78 7.56 -30.46
CA GLU A 413 -4.45 8.75 -29.89
C GLU A 413 -4.10 8.98 -28.42
N SER A 414 -2.83 9.31 -28.16
CA SER A 414 -2.38 10.21 -27.09
C SER A 414 -0.86 10.32 -27.23
N PRO A 415 -0.27 11.52 -27.24
CA PRO A 415 1.17 11.62 -27.07
C PRO A 415 1.45 11.12 -25.65
N ILE A 416 1.86 9.86 -25.51
CA ILE A 416 2.34 9.32 -24.24
C ILE A 416 3.59 10.14 -23.92
N ILE A 417 3.41 11.19 -23.12
CA ILE A 417 4.48 12.14 -22.83
C ILE A 417 5.52 11.37 -22.03
N TRP A 418 6.64 11.19 -22.70
CA TRP A 418 7.82 10.47 -22.32
C TRP A 418 8.35 10.96 -20.99
N ALA A 419 8.81 10.06 -20.12
CA ALA A 419 9.99 10.38 -19.31
C ALA A 419 11.22 10.08 -20.18
N ALA A 420 11.45 10.91 -21.20
CA ALA A 420 12.45 10.63 -22.25
C ALA A 420 13.90 10.64 -21.74
N ASN A 421 14.13 11.12 -20.51
CA ASN A 421 15.46 11.42 -19.99
C ASN A 421 15.77 10.72 -18.65
N GLY A 422 15.32 9.47 -18.50
CA GLY A 422 15.91 8.59 -17.50
C GLY A 422 17.41 8.42 -17.73
N ASN A 423 18.15 8.14 -16.67
CA ASN A 423 19.55 7.75 -16.75
C ASN A 423 19.67 6.28 -16.37
N VAL A 424 20.45 5.54 -17.17
CA VAL A 424 20.95 4.22 -16.81
C VAL A 424 22.46 4.32 -16.58
N TYR A 425 22.96 3.48 -15.68
CA TYR A 425 24.36 3.51 -15.25
C TYR A 425 25.07 2.28 -15.79
N LEU A 426 25.98 2.52 -16.73
CA LEU A 426 26.71 1.46 -17.40
C LEU A 426 28.05 1.21 -16.71
N THR A 427 28.45 -0.05 -16.67
CA THR A 427 29.81 -0.44 -16.29
C THR A 427 30.37 -1.44 -17.29
N PRO A 428 31.69 -1.41 -17.55
CA PRO A 428 32.35 -2.49 -18.26
C PRO A 428 32.15 -3.83 -17.55
N ILE A 429 31.82 -4.85 -18.34
CA ILE A 429 31.73 -6.25 -17.94
C ILE A 429 32.34 -7.12 -19.03
N ARG A 430 33.02 -8.21 -18.65
CA ARG A 430 33.67 -9.11 -19.61
C ARG A 430 33.10 -10.52 -19.48
N PHE A 431 32.67 -11.10 -20.60
CA PHE A 431 32.20 -12.48 -20.75
C PHE A 431 33.24 -13.25 -21.55
N GLY A 432 33.90 -14.22 -20.93
CA GLY A 432 35.02 -14.91 -21.56
C GLY A 432 36.09 -13.91 -22.02
N ASN A 433 36.41 -13.88 -23.30
CA ASN A 433 37.36 -12.95 -23.91
C ASN A 433 36.72 -11.66 -24.49
N GLN A 434 35.41 -11.44 -24.33
CA GLN A 434 34.67 -10.34 -24.95
C GLN A 434 34.21 -9.31 -23.90
N SER A 435 34.32 -8.02 -24.20
CA SER A 435 34.00 -6.92 -23.26
C SER A 435 32.82 -6.10 -23.74
N PHE A 436 31.95 -5.73 -22.81
CA PHE A 436 30.68 -5.07 -23.05
C PHE A 436 30.40 -3.98 -22.01
N LEU A 437 29.37 -3.17 -22.26
CA LEU A 437 28.78 -2.31 -21.26
C LEU A 437 27.45 -2.91 -20.80
N GLY A 438 27.30 -3.11 -19.49
CA GLY A 438 26.06 -3.59 -18.88
C GLY A 438 25.39 -2.51 -18.04
N VAL A 439 24.06 -2.42 -18.11
CA VAL A 439 23.25 -1.58 -17.23
C VAL A 439 23.27 -2.16 -15.81
N LEU A 440 23.56 -1.35 -14.79
CA LEU A 440 23.47 -1.77 -13.40
C LEU A 440 22.06 -1.60 -12.85
N ASP A 441 21.51 -2.68 -12.31
CA ASP A 441 20.15 -2.69 -11.81
C ASP A 441 20.05 -3.40 -10.46
N THR A 442 19.80 -2.63 -9.40
CA THR A 442 19.49 -3.16 -8.06
C THR A 442 18.04 -3.66 -7.93
N GLY A 443 17.20 -3.39 -8.94
CA GLY A 443 15.82 -3.82 -9.05
C GLY A 443 15.63 -5.22 -9.66
N SER A 444 16.68 -5.85 -10.17
CA SER A 444 16.66 -7.22 -10.73
C SER A 444 17.95 -7.99 -10.44
N ALA A 445 17.94 -9.31 -10.64
CA ALA A 445 19.02 -10.20 -10.21
C ALA A 445 19.78 -10.89 -11.34
N ASP A 446 19.24 -10.91 -12.55
CA ASP A 446 19.86 -11.62 -13.68
C ASP A 446 20.96 -10.78 -14.33
N THR A 447 22.10 -11.41 -14.62
CA THR A 447 23.11 -10.84 -15.52
C THR A 447 22.95 -11.49 -16.89
N TRP A 448 22.72 -10.69 -17.93
CA TRP A 448 22.49 -11.20 -19.28
C TRP A 448 23.07 -10.27 -20.36
N LEU A 449 23.36 -10.84 -21.52
CA LEU A 449 23.77 -10.13 -22.74
C LEU A 449 22.92 -10.60 -23.93
N VAL A 450 22.78 -9.72 -24.92
CA VAL A 450 22.15 -10.04 -26.20
C VAL A 450 23.10 -10.81 -27.12
N GLU A 451 22.63 -11.87 -27.79
CA GLU A 451 23.40 -12.71 -28.71
C GLU A 451 23.50 -12.10 -30.12
N ASN A 452 24.59 -12.42 -30.83
CA ASN A 452 24.73 -12.15 -32.26
C ASN A 452 23.63 -12.90 -33.03
N ASN A 453 22.73 -12.15 -33.67
CA ASN A 453 21.52 -12.62 -34.38
C ASN A 453 20.23 -12.70 -33.54
N PHE A 454 20.14 -11.94 -32.45
CA PHE A 454 18.87 -11.78 -31.75
C PHE A 454 17.76 -11.20 -32.65
N THR A 455 16.51 -11.50 -32.29
CA THR A 455 15.33 -10.87 -32.88
C THR A 455 14.91 -9.66 -32.06
N CYS A 456 14.89 -8.47 -32.66
CA CYS A 456 14.34 -7.27 -32.03
C CYS A 456 12.81 -7.24 -32.16
N LEU A 457 12.13 -6.88 -31.07
CA LEU A 457 10.68 -6.80 -30.97
C LEU A 457 10.25 -5.40 -30.53
N ASP A 458 9.09 -4.96 -31.02
CA ASP A 458 8.45 -3.75 -30.52
C ASP A 458 7.87 -3.95 -29.11
N VAL A 459 8.21 -3.06 -28.19
CA VAL A 459 7.73 -3.15 -26.80
C VAL A 459 6.20 -3.07 -26.69
N ALA A 460 5.52 -2.31 -27.55
CA ALA A 460 4.07 -2.13 -27.46
C ALA A 460 3.27 -3.25 -28.15
N SER A 461 3.72 -3.68 -29.34
CA SER A 461 2.98 -4.62 -30.19
C SER A 461 3.54 -6.04 -30.20
N GLY A 462 4.75 -6.27 -29.67
CA GLY A 462 5.46 -7.54 -29.71
C GLY A 462 5.87 -8.00 -31.13
N ARG A 463 5.73 -7.12 -32.14
CA ARG A 463 6.05 -7.44 -33.54
C ARG A 463 7.54 -7.31 -33.80
N THR A 464 8.07 -8.17 -34.66
CA THR A 464 9.46 -8.10 -35.09
C THR A 464 9.80 -6.78 -35.77
N LYS A 465 10.98 -6.27 -35.44
CA LYS A 465 11.58 -5.03 -35.91
C LYS A 465 13.03 -5.28 -36.35
N SER A 466 13.65 -4.31 -37.01
CA SER A 466 15.07 -4.45 -37.37
C SER A 466 15.93 -4.43 -36.10
N PRO A 467 17.03 -5.21 -36.03
CA PRO A 467 17.86 -5.31 -34.82
C PRO A 467 18.33 -3.96 -34.27
N GLU A 468 18.61 -2.99 -35.13
CA GLU A 468 19.10 -1.66 -34.79
C GLU A 468 18.06 -0.85 -34.00
N GLN A 469 16.77 -1.15 -34.17
CA GLN A 469 15.69 -0.45 -33.46
C GLN A 469 15.66 -0.78 -31.97
N CYS A 470 16.28 -1.87 -31.54
CA CYS A 470 16.45 -2.18 -30.12
C CYS A 470 17.61 -1.43 -29.47
N LYS A 471 18.42 -0.70 -30.27
CA LYS A 471 19.51 0.17 -29.80
C LYS A 471 20.44 -0.48 -28.78
N PHE A 472 20.81 -1.75 -29.00
CA PHE A 472 21.90 -2.37 -28.24
C PHE A 472 23.26 -1.85 -28.70
N GLY A 473 24.24 -1.95 -27.82
CA GLY A 473 25.66 -1.92 -28.16
C GLY A 473 26.10 -3.22 -28.86
N PRO A 474 27.41 -3.50 -28.91
CA PRO A 474 27.94 -4.72 -29.53
C PRO A 474 27.32 -5.98 -28.90
N ALA A 475 26.78 -6.86 -29.73
CA ALA A 475 26.20 -8.12 -29.25
C ALA A 475 27.28 -9.16 -28.90
N TYR A 476 26.94 -10.04 -27.97
CA TYR A 476 27.80 -11.13 -27.51
C TYR A 476 27.82 -12.25 -28.55
N ASN A 477 29.00 -12.82 -28.81
CA ASN A 477 29.15 -14.01 -29.65
C ASN A 477 29.44 -15.23 -28.78
N SER A 478 28.41 -15.98 -28.40
CA SER A 478 28.60 -17.15 -27.53
C SER A 478 29.45 -18.25 -28.17
N SER A 479 29.34 -18.42 -29.49
CA SER A 479 30.08 -19.45 -30.24
C SER A 479 31.59 -19.15 -30.33
N ALA A 480 31.99 -17.90 -30.15
CA ALA A 480 33.40 -17.49 -30.15
C ALA A 480 34.04 -17.50 -28.75
N SER A 481 33.25 -17.69 -27.68
CA SER A 481 33.78 -17.74 -26.32
C SER A 481 34.29 -19.16 -25.98
N PRO A 482 35.55 -19.31 -25.52
CA PRO A 482 36.10 -20.62 -25.15
C PRO A 482 35.53 -21.18 -23.84
N THR A 483 34.91 -20.33 -23.03
CA THR A 483 34.44 -20.63 -21.67
C THR A 483 32.92 -20.71 -21.58
N TYR A 484 32.20 -20.29 -22.62
CA TYR A 484 30.75 -20.42 -22.69
C TYR A 484 30.30 -21.87 -22.80
N LYS A 485 29.32 -22.24 -21.98
CA LYS A 485 28.56 -23.48 -22.14
C LYS A 485 27.09 -23.23 -21.89
N GLN A 486 26.25 -23.50 -22.87
CA GLN A 486 24.80 -23.48 -22.68
C GLN A 486 24.39 -24.56 -21.66
N VAL A 487 23.41 -24.25 -20.82
CA VAL A 487 22.78 -25.21 -19.91
C VAL A 487 21.57 -25.81 -20.62
N GLU A 488 21.56 -27.13 -20.76
CA GLU A 488 20.46 -27.84 -21.41
C GLU A 488 19.14 -27.65 -20.64
N ASP A 489 18.03 -27.58 -21.38
CA ASP A 489 16.66 -27.45 -20.88
C ASP A 489 16.38 -26.27 -19.93
N GLN A 490 17.23 -25.25 -19.94
CA GLN A 490 17.02 -24.02 -19.17
C GLN A 490 16.93 -22.77 -20.06
N TYR A 491 15.88 -21.99 -19.83
CA TYR A 491 15.52 -20.82 -20.63
C TYR A 491 15.47 -19.56 -19.78
N PHE A 492 15.92 -18.46 -20.36
CA PHE A 492 15.85 -17.13 -19.79
C PHE A 492 14.54 -16.45 -20.22
N ASN A 493 13.79 -15.91 -19.26
CA ASN A 493 12.56 -15.18 -19.56
C ASN A 493 12.30 -14.11 -18.50
N ILE A 494 12.51 -12.85 -18.85
CA ILE A 494 12.33 -11.71 -17.96
C ILE A 494 11.40 -10.68 -18.59
N SER A 495 10.63 -10.01 -17.73
CA SER A 495 9.89 -8.80 -18.09
C SER A 495 10.17 -7.76 -17.01
N TYR A 496 10.52 -6.56 -17.44
CA TYR A 496 10.73 -5.41 -16.57
C TYR A 496 9.44 -4.62 -16.42
N GLY A 497 9.44 -3.72 -15.44
CA GLY A 497 8.27 -2.93 -15.13
C GLY A 497 7.84 -2.05 -16.31
N ASP A 498 8.77 -1.45 -17.03
CA ASP A 498 8.52 -0.57 -18.17
C ASP A 498 7.92 -1.26 -19.40
N GLY A 499 7.66 -2.56 -19.31
CA GLY A 499 7.08 -3.38 -20.36
C GLY A 499 8.12 -3.98 -21.30
N GLU A 500 9.41 -3.70 -21.12
CA GLU A 500 10.47 -4.42 -21.82
C GLU A 500 10.48 -5.88 -21.40
N PHE A 501 10.72 -6.77 -22.36
CA PHE A 501 10.76 -8.20 -22.11
C PHE A 501 11.78 -8.88 -23.00
N LEU A 502 12.43 -9.91 -22.45
CA LEU A 502 13.53 -10.60 -23.10
C LEU A 502 13.41 -12.11 -22.88
N ASN A 503 13.75 -12.85 -23.93
CA ASN A 503 13.79 -14.30 -23.94
C ASN A 503 15.13 -14.79 -24.46
N GLY A 504 15.51 -15.98 -24.03
CA GLY A 504 16.68 -16.68 -24.53
C GLY A 504 16.97 -17.94 -23.76
N VAL A 505 18.25 -18.28 -23.67
CA VAL A 505 18.74 -19.50 -23.00
C VAL A 505 19.56 -19.16 -21.77
N ILE A 506 19.68 -20.13 -20.87
CA ILE A 506 20.62 -20.05 -19.75
C ILE A 506 21.94 -20.70 -20.15
N GLY A 507 23.05 -20.05 -19.83
CA GLY A 507 24.38 -20.57 -20.01
C GLY A 507 25.26 -20.34 -18.79
N THR A 508 26.47 -20.89 -18.85
CA THR A 508 27.57 -20.58 -17.92
C THR A 508 28.68 -19.90 -18.69
N GLU A 509 29.30 -18.90 -18.06
CA GLU A 509 30.40 -18.13 -18.63
C GLU A 509 31.35 -17.65 -17.52
N ASP A 510 32.63 -17.48 -17.82
CA ASP A 510 33.56 -16.78 -16.95
C ASP A 510 33.32 -15.26 -17.07
N VAL A 511 32.74 -14.67 -16.03
CA VAL A 511 32.32 -13.27 -16.04
C VAL A 511 33.23 -12.44 -15.14
N THR A 512 33.81 -11.38 -15.69
CA THR A 512 34.65 -10.43 -14.94
C THR A 512 33.96 -9.09 -14.76
N LEU A 513 33.92 -8.63 -13.52
CA LEU A 513 33.45 -7.31 -13.13
C LEU A 513 34.39 -6.74 -12.06
N GLY A 514 34.92 -5.54 -12.29
CA GLY A 514 35.76 -4.84 -11.32
C GLY A 514 37.05 -5.56 -10.95
N GLY A 515 37.66 -6.23 -11.93
CA GLY A 515 38.88 -7.01 -11.73
C GLY A 515 38.65 -8.39 -11.10
N ILE A 516 37.42 -8.72 -10.71
CA ILE A 516 37.07 -10.01 -10.10
C ILE A 516 36.41 -10.90 -11.16
N THR A 517 36.94 -12.11 -11.34
CA THR A 517 36.39 -13.11 -12.27
C THR A 517 35.59 -14.16 -11.51
N ALA A 518 34.29 -14.26 -11.77
CA ALA A 518 33.44 -15.36 -11.35
C ALA A 518 33.47 -16.45 -12.44
N LEU A 519 34.08 -17.60 -12.12
CA LEU A 519 34.16 -18.72 -13.05
C LEU A 519 32.81 -19.45 -13.19
N LYS A 520 32.45 -19.85 -14.40
CA LYS A 520 31.20 -20.56 -14.73
C LYS A 520 29.96 -19.89 -14.14
N GLN A 521 29.92 -18.56 -14.11
CA GLN A 521 28.77 -17.78 -13.69
C GLN A 521 27.58 -18.12 -14.58
N THR A 522 26.44 -18.45 -13.97
CA THR A 522 25.17 -18.60 -14.68
C THR A 522 24.70 -17.25 -15.20
N VAL A 523 24.39 -17.18 -16.50
CA VAL A 523 24.00 -15.96 -17.20
C VAL A 523 22.84 -16.22 -18.17
N GLY A 524 22.06 -15.19 -18.46
CA GLY A 524 21.09 -15.21 -19.56
C GLY A 524 21.75 -14.81 -20.88
N ILE A 525 21.50 -15.57 -21.93
CA ILE A 525 21.89 -15.21 -23.30
C ILE A 525 20.61 -14.96 -24.09
N VAL A 526 20.37 -13.69 -24.44
CA VAL A 526 19.11 -13.23 -25.01
C VAL A 526 19.12 -13.39 -26.53
N ASP A 527 18.12 -14.10 -27.06
CA ASP A 527 17.91 -14.31 -28.50
C ASP A 527 16.68 -13.55 -29.03
N ARG A 528 15.80 -13.05 -28.15
CA ARG A 528 14.66 -12.19 -28.49
C ARG A 528 14.54 -11.08 -27.47
N ALA A 529 14.50 -9.84 -27.94
CA ALA A 529 14.48 -8.67 -27.06
C ALA A 529 13.44 -7.65 -27.54
N ALA A 530 12.52 -7.28 -26.66
CA ALA A 530 11.78 -6.04 -26.72
C ALA A 530 12.48 -5.03 -25.80
N TRP A 531 13.46 -4.33 -26.34
CA TRP A 531 14.35 -3.42 -25.62
C TRP A 531 14.41 -2.10 -26.38
N MET A 532 14.33 -0.98 -25.68
CA MET A 532 14.37 0.35 -26.26
C MET A 532 15.80 0.86 -26.41
N GLY A 533 16.69 0.41 -25.52
CA GLY A 533 18.14 0.60 -25.54
C GLY A 533 18.64 2.04 -25.52
N ASP A 534 19.94 2.15 -25.33
CA ASP A 534 20.68 3.42 -25.19
C ASP A 534 21.84 3.53 -26.19
N THR A 535 21.89 2.63 -27.19
CA THR A 535 22.92 2.45 -28.22
C THR A 535 24.30 2.00 -27.71
N LYS A 536 24.45 1.78 -26.40
CA LYS A 536 25.75 1.49 -25.77
C LYS A 536 25.76 0.18 -25.01
N SER A 537 24.71 -0.06 -24.23
CA SER A 537 24.56 -1.25 -23.40
C SER A 537 24.26 -2.48 -24.25
N SER A 538 24.93 -3.58 -23.93
CA SER A 538 24.73 -4.89 -24.57
C SER A 538 23.86 -5.83 -23.73
N GLY A 539 23.45 -5.37 -22.56
CA GLY A 539 22.62 -6.10 -21.61
C GLY A 539 22.64 -5.47 -20.24
N LEU A 540 22.33 -6.25 -19.22
CA LEU A 540 22.10 -5.78 -17.85
C LEU A 540 22.81 -6.68 -16.84
N ILE A 541 23.21 -6.08 -15.72
CA ILE A 541 23.88 -6.67 -14.58
C ILE A 541 22.96 -6.51 -13.37
N GLY A 542 22.20 -7.56 -13.08
CA GLY A 542 21.34 -7.61 -11.91
C GLY A 542 22.16 -7.71 -10.62
N LEU A 543 21.85 -6.83 -9.67
CA LEU A 543 22.50 -6.73 -8.36
C LEU A 543 21.60 -7.18 -7.21
N ALA A 544 20.34 -7.53 -7.49
CA ALA A 544 19.39 -8.01 -6.51
C ALA A 544 19.67 -9.48 -6.14
N TYR A 545 18.74 -10.06 -5.38
CA TYR A 545 18.95 -11.32 -4.69
C TYR A 545 18.66 -12.56 -5.57
N PRO A 546 19.24 -13.73 -5.24
CA PRO A 546 19.04 -14.98 -5.98
C PRO A 546 17.58 -15.35 -6.27
N SER A 547 16.63 -15.02 -5.38
CA SER A 547 15.23 -15.39 -5.60
C SER A 547 14.54 -14.63 -6.73
N ALA A 548 15.11 -13.48 -7.14
CA ALA A 548 14.59 -12.68 -8.24
C ALA A 548 15.12 -13.13 -9.62
N THR A 549 15.97 -14.16 -9.68
CA THR A 549 16.53 -14.67 -10.95
C THR A 549 15.47 -15.34 -11.82
N ARG A 550 15.60 -15.24 -13.15
CA ARG A 550 14.56 -15.61 -14.12
C ARG A 550 15.00 -16.70 -15.10
N ALA A 551 15.44 -17.83 -14.54
CA ALA A 551 15.69 -19.07 -15.27
C ALA A 551 14.53 -20.06 -15.08
N PHE A 552 14.21 -20.84 -16.13
CA PHE A 552 13.05 -21.73 -16.15
C PHE A 552 13.32 -23.05 -16.90
N THR A 553 12.74 -24.16 -16.44
CA THR A 553 12.82 -25.45 -17.13
C THR A 553 11.85 -25.56 -18.33
N GLY A 554 12.31 -26.18 -19.42
CA GLY A 554 11.48 -26.66 -20.55
C GLY A 554 10.86 -25.61 -21.49
N ASN A 555 10.32 -26.08 -22.63
CA ASN A 555 9.63 -25.26 -23.64
C ASN A 555 8.11 -25.53 -23.60
N GLY A 556 7.32 -24.73 -22.84
CA GLY A 556 5.87 -24.92 -22.71
C GLY A 556 5.23 -24.28 -21.47
N SER A 557 3.97 -24.60 -21.17
CA SER A 557 3.09 -23.92 -20.18
C SER A 557 3.18 -24.44 -18.72
N LYS A 558 4.12 -25.33 -18.40
CA LYS A 558 4.45 -25.73 -17.01
C LYS A 558 5.96 -25.57 -16.78
N LYS A 559 6.39 -24.34 -16.49
CA LYS A 559 7.80 -24.02 -16.26
C LYS A 559 8.06 -23.84 -14.76
N ALA A 560 8.98 -24.64 -14.20
CA ALA A 560 9.48 -24.40 -12.86
C ALA A 560 10.63 -23.38 -12.93
N GLN A 561 10.60 -22.35 -12.07
CA GLN A 561 11.73 -21.45 -11.90
C GLN A 561 12.93 -22.25 -11.36
N VAL A 562 14.12 -21.98 -11.89
CA VAL A 562 15.40 -22.58 -11.45
C VAL A 562 16.24 -21.47 -10.83
N PRO A 563 16.19 -21.24 -9.51
CA PRO A 563 16.98 -20.20 -8.88
C PRO A 563 18.48 -20.50 -9.01
N TYR A 564 19.27 -19.48 -9.28
CA TYR A 564 20.73 -19.57 -9.31
C TYR A 564 21.37 -18.38 -8.57
N ASN A 565 22.68 -18.42 -8.35
CA ASN A 565 23.40 -17.31 -7.70
C ASN A 565 23.72 -16.21 -8.75
N PRO A 566 23.24 -14.96 -8.56
CA PRO A 566 23.67 -13.81 -9.34
C PRO A 566 25.17 -13.56 -9.25
N LEU A 567 25.71 -12.74 -10.16
CA LEU A 567 27.14 -12.51 -10.31
C LEU A 567 27.85 -12.18 -8.98
N LEU A 568 27.40 -11.15 -8.28
CA LEU A 568 28.01 -10.79 -7.00
C LEU A 568 27.84 -11.91 -5.97
N THR A 569 26.70 -12.62 -5.98
CA THR A 569 26.46 -13.75 -5.07
C THR A 569 27.47 -14.86 -5.25
N THR A 570 27.77 -15.20 -6.49
CA THR A 570 28.83 -16.16 -6.82
C THR A 570 30.18 -15.66 -6.34
N MET A 571 30.50 -14.38 -6.56
CA MET A 571 31.79 -13.81 -6.12
C MET A 571 31.99 -13.93 -4.61
N TRP A 572 31.04 -13.51 -3.77
CA TRP A 572 31.24 -13.59 -2.32
C TRP A 572 31.11 -15.01 -1.77
N LYS A 573 30.24 -15.87 -2.33
CA LYS A 573 30.18 -17.29 -1.92
C LYS A 573 31.46 -18.06 -2.23
N ASN A 574 32.20 -17.61 -3.25
CA ASN A 574 33.51 -18.13 -3.60
C ASN A 574 34.66 -17.39 -2.90
N ASN A 575 34.38 -16.58 -1.87
CA ASN A 575 35.35 -15.80 -1.10
C ASN A 575 36.23 -14.85 -1.94
N LEU A 576 35.75 -14.40 -3.11
CA LEU A 576 36.47 -13.45 -3.96
C LEU A 576 36.31 -11.98 -3.50
N THR A 577 35.29 -11.73 -2.67
CA THR A 577 34.94 -10.42 -2.16
C THR A 577 34.16 -10.56 -0.85
N LEU A 578 34.19 -9.52 -0.01
CA LEU A 578 33.21 -9.37 1.07
C LEU A 578 31.78 -9.24 0.48
N PRO A 579 30.74 -9.66 1.21
CA PRO A 579 29.35 -9.67 0.74
C PRO A 579 28.68 -8.29 0.79
N LEU A 580 29.38 -7.28 0.26
CA LEU A 580 28.87 -5.92 0.08
C LEU A 580 29.31 -5.31 -1.26
N PHE A 581 28.54 -4.34 -1.73
CA PHE A 581 28.95 -3.41 -2.77
C PHE A 581 28.45 -2.01 -2.42
N SER A 582 29.05 -0.99 -3.03
CA SER A 582 28.60 0.38 -2.87
C SER A 582 28.60 1.16 -4.17
N MET A 583 27.69 2.12 -4.27
CA MET A 583 27.43 2.90 -5.47
C MET A 583 27.46 4.39 -5.16
N ALA A 584 28.23 5.13 -5.96
CA ALA A 584 28.23 6.57 -6.00
C ALA A 584 27.84 7.01 -7.42
N ILE A 585 26.64 7.57 -7.57
CA ILE A 585 26.08 7.91 -8.87
C ILE A 585 26.47 9.34 -9.28
N ALA A 586 27.17 9.50 -10.40
CA ALA A 586 27.54 10.81 -10.93
C ALA A 586 26.31 11.66 -11.29
N ARG A 587 26.32 12.95 -10.93
CA ARG A 587 25.24 13.88 -11.30
C ARG A 587 25.37 14.39 -12.73
N ASN A 588 26.59 14.57 -13.23
CA ASN A 588 26.86 15.08 -14.57
C ASN A 588 28.12 14.39 -15.16
N LYS A 589 28.45 14.72 -16.41
CA LYS A 589 29.58 14.15 -17.14
C LYS A 589 30.95 14.52 -16.55
N ASP A 590 31.00 15.56 -15.72
CA ASP A 590 32.23 16.07 -15.09
C ASP A 590 32.48 15.43 -13.71
N GLU A 591 31.47 14.78 -13.13
CA GLU A 591 31.59 13.99 -11.91
C GLU A 591 31.92 12.54 -12.23
N THR A 592 32.84 11.95 -11.46
CA THR A 592 33.09 10.50 -11.54
C THR A 592 32.07 9.77 -10.67
N GLY A 593 31.36 8.80 -11.25
CA GLY A 593 30.56 7.82 -10.53
C GLY A 593 31.35 6.53 -10.34
N ALA A 594 31.01 5.72 -9.35
CA ALA A 594 31.72 4.48 -9.07
C ALA A 594 30.81 3.36 -8.54
N LEU A 595 31.07 2.14 -8.99
CA LEU A 595 30.67 0.89 -8.34
C LEU A 595 31.91 0.31 -7.66
N ALA A 596 31.81 0.04 -6.35
CA ALA A 596 32.87 -0.60 -5.58
C ALA A 596 32.39 -1.96 -5.06
N ILE A 597 33.15 -3.02 -5.35
CA ILE A 597 32.82 -4.39 -4.95
C ILE A 597 33.66 -4.79 -3.74
N GLY A 598 33.02 -5.27 -2.68
CA GLY A 598 33.67 -5.69 -1.44
C GLY A 598 34.10 -4.57 -0.51
N GLY A 599 33.67 -3.33 -0.76
CA GLY A 599 34.06 -2.17 0.03
C GLY A 599 33.50 -0.87 -0.50
N LEU A 600 34.16 0.23 -0.14
CA LEU A 600 33.81 1.60 -0.50
C LEU A 600 34.71 2.12 -1.64
N PRO A 601 34.24 3.07 -2.48
CA PRO A 601 35.10 3.71 -3.46
C PRO A 601 36.12 4.63 -2.77
N GLY A 602 37.33 4.70 -3.31
CA GLY A 602 38.34 5.68 -2.90
C GLY A 602 38.20 7.03 -3.64
N PRO A 603 39.17 7.94 -3.46
CA PRO A 603 39.28 9.15 -4.29
C PRO A 603 39.21 8.82 -5.80
N PRO A 604 38.55 9.66 -6.63
CA PRO A 604 38.07 11.01 -6.33
C PRO A 604 36.68 11.06 -5.64
N ILE A 605 36.05 9.92 -5.35
CA ILE A 605 34.74 9.89 -4.70
C ILE A 605 34.88 10.36 -3.25
N LYS A 606 34.24 11.47 -2.92
CA LYS A 606 34.22 12.03 -1.57
C LYS A 606 32.85 11.88 -0.93
N TYR A 607 32.84 11.50 0.34
CA TYR A 607 31.65 11.30 1.15
C TYR A 607 32.00 11.49 2.63
N GLU A 608 30.99 11.73 3.43
CA GLU A 608 31.17 11.87 4.88
C GLU A 608 31.55 10.55 5.55
N HIS A 609 32.33 10.61 6.62
CA HIS A 609 32.75 9.42 7.37
C HIS A 609 31.61 8.76 8.16
N TRP A 610 30.54 9.51 8.47
CA TRP A 610 29.40 9.01 9.22
C TRP A 610 28.34 8.43 8.28
N PHE A 611 27.87 7.22 8.60
CA PHE A 611 26.85 6.49 7.85
C PHE A 611 25.57 6.32 8.65
N ALA A 612 24.43 6.71 8.08
CA ALA A 612 23.13 6.22 8.54
C ALA A 612 23.00 4.75 8.17
N ARG A 613 22.33 3.97 9.01
CA ARG A 613 22.13 2.53 8.78
C ARG A 613 20.66 2.18 8.86
N ALA A 614 20.21 1.32 7.96
CA ALA A 614 18.86 0.77 7.97
C ALA A 614 18.93 -0.74 7.69
N PRO A 615 18.18 -1.57 8.45
CA PRO A 615 18.09 -2.98 8.15
C PRO A 615 17.41 -3.19 6.80
N ILE A 616 17.93 -4.12 5.99
CA ILE A 616 17.22 -4.59 4.80
C ILE A 616 16.00 -5.39 5.25
N GLU A 617 14.88 -5.19 4.58
CA GLU A 617 13.63 -5.89 4.89
C GLU A 617 13.26 -6.88 3.77
N LEU A 618 12.69 -8.02 4.16
CA LEU A 618 12.26 -9.03 3.21
C LEU A 618 10.97 -8.59 2.50
N ALA A 619 10.94 -8.81 1.18
CA ALA A 619 9.76 -8.65 0.36
C ALA A 619 9.18 -10.03 0.03
N THR A 620 8.03 -10.39 0.60
CA THR A 620 7.23 -11.49 0.04
C THR A 620 6.62 -10.98 -1.27
N VAL A 621 6.89 -11.66 -2.39
CA VAL A 621 6.17 -11.41 -3.64
C VAL A 621 5.28 -12.60 -3.90
N THR A 622 3.98 -12.40 -3.70
CA THR A 622 2.97 -13.38 -4.06
C THR A 622 2.82 -13.39 -5.58
N ALA A 623 3.58 -14.25 -6.26
CA ALA A 623 3.27 -14.55 -7.65
C ALA A 623 1.97 -15.36 -7.69
N ILE A 624 0.90 -14.72 -8.18
CA ILE A 624 -0.38 -15.37 -8.46
C ILE A 624 -0.29 -15.87 -9.90
N ALA A 625 -0.07 -17.18 -10.07
CA ALA A 625 -0.20 -17.81 -11.37
C ALA A 625 -1.65 -18.28 -11.51
N ASN A 626 -2.34 -17.80 -12.55
CA ASN A 626 -3.63 -18.37 -12.94
C ASN A 626 -3.34 -19.58 -13.84
N ILE A 627 -3.44 -20.78 -13.29
CA ILE A 627 -3.31 -22.02 -14.05
C ILE A 627 -4.70 -22.65 -14.07
N ASN A 628 -5.32 -22.69 -15.26
CA ASN A 628 -6.62 -23.31 -15.50
C ASN A 628 -7.75 -22.79 -14.58
N GLY A 629 -7.84 -21.47 -14.34
CA GLY A 629 -8.91 -20.88 -13.53
C GLY A 629 -8.75 -21.09 -12.03
N THR A 630 -7.60 -21.65 -11.59
CA THR A 630 -7.23 -21.77 -10.19
C THR A 630 -6.11 -20.77 -9.89
N LEU A 631 -6.33 -19.89 -8.92
CA LEU A 631 -5.32 -18.96 -8.43
C LEU A 631 -4.34 -19.76 -7.57
N ILE A 632 -3.13 -20.00 -8.08
CA ILE A 632 -2.06 -20.63 -7.31
C ILE A 632 -1.19 -19.51 -6.75
N SER A 633 -1.31 -19.24 -5.46
CA SER A 633 -0.40 -18.32 -4.76
C SER A 633 0.85 -19.08 -4.34
N SER A 634 2.00 -18.78 -4.95
CA SER A 634 3.27 -19.15 -4.33
C SER A 634 3.60 -18.12 -3.24
N ASN A 635 3.34 -18.45 -1.98
CA ASN A 635 3.81 -17.67 -0.85
C ASN A 635 5.28 -18.03 -0.61
N LYS A 636 6.19 -17.40 -1.35
CA LYS A 636 7.62 -17.48 -1.08
C LYS A 636 8.08 -16.16 -0.46
N THR A 637 8.39 -16.20 0.84
CA THR A 637 9.08 -15.10 1.52
C THR A 637 10.56 -15.25 1.23
N GLU A 638 11.09 -14.46 0.29
CA GLU A 638 12.51 -14.50 -0.09
C GLU A 638 13.03 -13.06 -0.25
N TYR A 639 14.34 -12.87 -0.14
CA TYR A 639 14.92 -11.58 -0.50
C TYR A 639 14.76 -11.38 -2.00
N GLN A 640 14.01 -10.38 -2.44
CA GLN A 640 13.90 -10.04 -3.86
C GLN A 640 14.55 -8.70 -4.20
N LEU A 641 14.37 -7.68 -3.37
CA LEU A 641 14.81 -6.30 -3.63
C LEU A 641 15.39 -5.66 -2.36
N TYR A 642 16.12 -4.55 -2.51
CA TYR A 642 16.68 -3.79 -1.40
C TYR A 642 15.68 -2.78 -0.84
N ALA A 643 14.85 -3.25 0.10
CA ALA A 643 13.84 -2.42 0.77
C ALA A 643 14.23 -2.05 2.20
N ILE A 644 13.93 -0.81 2.60
CA ILE A 644 14.15 -0.30 3.97
C ILE A 644 12.92 0.47 4.47
N THR A 645 12.80 0.60 5.79
CA THR A 645 11.93 1.61 6.43
C THR A 645 12.76 2.84 6.79
N VAL A 646 12.19 4.03 6.63
CA VAL A 646 12.85 5.32 6.91
C VAL A 646 12.08 6.08 7.98
N ASP A 647 12.72 7.04 8.64
CA ASP A 647 12.11 7.75 9.76
C ASP A 647 11.01 8.72 9.29
N ASN A 648 11.24 9.40 8.17
CA ASN A 648 10.34 10.37 7.54
C ASN A 648 10.89 10.86 6.21
N PHE A 649 10.02 11.48 5.41
CA PHE A 649 10.41 12.44 4.39
C PHE A 649 10.34 13.85 4.96
N ALA A 650 11.40 14.62 4.74
CA ALA A 650 11.52 16.01 5.14
C ALA A 650 11.45 16.90 3.90
N PHE A 651 10.61 17.94 3.93
CA PHE A 651 10.51 18.87 2.82
C PHE A 651 10.13 20.28 3.27
N ALA A 652 10.57 21.27 2.49
CA ALA A 652 10.38 22.68 2.79
C ALA A 652 10.25 23.51 1.50
N ARG A 653 9.60 24.67 1.60
CA ARG A 653 9.56 25.64 0.50
C ARG A 653 10.98 26.09 0.15
N PRO A 654 11.24 26.46 -1.12
CA PRO A 654 12.54 26.98 -1.51
C PRO A 654 12.88 28.23 -0.66
N ALA A 655 14.03 28.23 0.00
CA ALA A 655 14.49 29.43 0.71
C ALA A 655 14.64 30.60 -0.29
N PRO A 656 14.15 31.81 0.02
CA PRO A 656 14.38 32.99 -0.82
C PRO A 656 15.90 33.25 -0.87
N ARG A 657 16.47 33.09 -2.08
CA ARG A 657 17.88 33.28 -2.47
C ARG A 657 18.83 33.71 -1.34
N PHE A 658 19.60 32.76 -0.79
CA PHE A 658 20.90 33.07 -0.21
C PHE A 658 22.00 32.62 -1.20
N GLN A 659 22.91 33.54 -1.52
CA GLN A 659 24.01 33.30 -2.47
C GLN A 659 24.88 32.11 -2.05
N PRO A 660 25.48 31.37 -3.00
CA PRO A 660 26.46 30.36 -2.67
C PRO A 660 27.77 31.06 -2.30
N SER A 661 28.17 31.01 -1.03
CA SER A 661 29.58 31.12 -0.68
C SER A 661 30.07 29.73 -0.22
N PRO A 662 31.08 29.16 -0.89
CA PRO A 662 31.55 27.81 -0.63
C PRO A 662 32.57 27.82 0.52
N SER A 663 32.12 27.69 1.77
CA SER A 663 33.03 27.34 2.86
C SER A 663 32.28 27.01 4.15
N LEU A 664 32.44 25.75 4.59
CA LEU A 664 32.51 25.32 5.99
C LEU A 664 31.32 25.70 6.88
N LEU A 665 30.26 24.88 6.87
CA LEU A 665 29.44 24.71 8.07
C LEU A 665 29.70 23.31 8.67
N PRO A 666 30.05 23.20 9.96
CA PRO A 666 30.21 21.91 10.64
C PRO A 666 28.86 21.20 10.78
N PRO A 667 28.85 19.86 10.93
CA PRO A 667 27.62 19.11 11.15
C PRO A 667 27.06 19.44 12.55
N GLY A 668 25.94 20.16 12.62
CA GLY A 668 25.24 20.37 13.90
C GLY A 668 24.43 21.65 14.07
N HIS A 669 24.53 22.65 13.20
CA HIS A 669 23.75 23.88 13.34
C HIS A 669 22.76 24.05 12.18
N GLY A 670 21.47 23.96 12.51
CA GLY A 670 20.38 24.18 11.58
C GLY A 670 20.40 25.58 10.99
N HIS A 671 20.02 25.69 9.72
CA HIS A 671 19.76 26.97 9.06
C HIS A 671 18.68 27.75 9.81
N PRO A 672 18.72 29.09 9.85
CA PRO A 672 17.76 29.89 10.60
C PRO A 672 16.36 29.76 9.99
N HIS A 673 15.40 29.29 10.81
CA HIS A 673 13.94 29.32 10.59
C HIS A 673 13.44 28.89 9.19
N GLU A 674 13.89 27.75 8.69
CA GLU A 674 13.17 27.05 7.62
C GLU A 674 12.13 26.11 8.27
N ASN A 675 10.84 26.34 8.02
CA ASN A 675 9.77 25.44 8.47
C ASN A 675 9.84 24.13 7.67
N ILE A 676 10.66 23.19 8.15
CA ILE A 676 10.80 21.86 7.56
C ILE A 676 9.62 20.99 8.01
N THR A 677 8.76 20.63 7.08
CA THR A 677 7.73 19.61 7.29
C THR A 677 8.38 18.23 7.29
N LYS A 678 8.03 17.39 8.26
CA LYS A 678 8.46 15.98 8.31
C LYS A 678 7.23 15.10 8.38
N ILE A 679 7.03 14.26 7.37
CA ILE A 679 5.97 13.26 7.36
C ILE A 679 6.60 11.90 7.60
N LYS A 680 6.24 11.28 8.73
CA LYS A 680 6.63 9.90 9.04
C LYS A 680 5.99 8.96 8.03
N THR A 681 6.71 7.91 7.66
CA THR A 681 6.16 6.81 6.88
C THR A 681 6.58 5.49 7.52
N SER A 682 5.64 4.57 7.65
CA SER A 682 5.92 3.18 8.00
C SER A 682 5.93 2.26 6.77
N GLU A 683 5.77 2.84 5.58
CA GLU A 683 5.84 2.11 4.32
C GLU A 683 7.29 1.78 3.97
N ARG A 684 7.46 0.65 3.28
CA ARG A 684 8.75 0.21 2.77
C ARG A 684 9.11 0.98 1.52
N ILE A 685 10.38 1.30 1.41
CA ILE A 685 10.94 2.00 0.27
C ILE A 685 12.01 1.13 -0.36
N ILE A 686 11.86 0.86 -1.65
CA ILE A 686 12.87 0.17 -2.45
C ILE A 686 13.91 1.21 -2.88
N ILE A 687 15.19 0.93 -2.64
CA ILE A 687 16.29 1.74 -3.17
C ILE A 687 16.74 1.12 -4.48
N ASP A 688 16.47 1.81 -5.59
CA ASP A 688 16.60 1.22 -6.92
C ASP A 688 17.36 2.08 -7.94
N SER A 689 18.55 1.66 -8.34
CA SER A 689 19.35 2.29 -9.40
C SER A 689 18.75 2.16 -10.81
N GLY A 690 17.85 1.20 -11.04
CA GLY A 690 17.10 1.05 -12.30
C GLY A 690 15.92 2.04 -12.42
N THR A 691 15.60 2.73 -11.32
CA THR A 691 14.55 3.76 -11.26
C THR A 691 15.18 5.15 -11.28
N THR A 692 14.70 6.06 -12.13
CA THR A 692 15.18 7.45 -12.13
C THR A 692 14.50 8.30 -11.03
N LEU A 693 13.17 8.30 -10.99
CA LEU A 693 12.40 9.22 -10.14
C LEU A 693 12.21 8.70 -8.72
N ILE A 694 11.61 9.53 -7.87
CA ILE A 694 11.15 9.17 -6.53
C ILE A 694 9.64 8.93 -6.60
N TYR A 695 9.18 7.72 -6.34
CA TYR A 695 7.78 7.34 -6.32
C TYR A 695 7.31 7.18 -4.87
N LEU A 696 6.38 8.04 -4.45
CA LEU A 696 5.84 8.06 -3.08
C LEU A 696 4.33 7.84 -3.09
N ASN A 697 3.78 7.52 -1.92
CA ASN A 697 2.32 7.46 -1.73
C ASN A 697 1.65 8.82 -2.02
N ALA A 698 0.33 8.81 -2.19
CA ALA A 698 -0.44 9.99 -2.60
C ALA A 698 -0.24 11.19 -1.67
N VAL A 699 -0.18 10.94 -0.35
CA VAL A 699 -0.02 11.99 0.68
C VAL A 699 1.32 12.72 0.50
N LEU A 700 2.42 11.97 0.45
CA LEU A 700 3.77 12.51 0.31
C LEU A 700 3.98 13.18 -1.05
N ALA A 701 3.57 12.51 -2.13
CA ALA A 701 3.73 13.02 -3.48
C ALA A 701 2.95 14.34 -3.67
N LYS A 702 1.69 14.40 -3.23
CA LYS A 702 0.88 15.63 -3.32
C LYS A 702 1.44 16.75 -2.46
N ALA A 703 1.82 16.47 -1.22
CA ALA A 703 2.36 17.47 -0.30
C ALA A 703 3.64 18.11 -0.82
N ILE A 704 4.56 17.32 -1.39
CA ILE A 704 5.81 17.82 -1.97
C ILE A 704 5.55 18.60 -3.26
N ASN A 705 4.73 18.07 -4.17
CA ASN A 705 4.47 18.69 -5.46
C ASN A 705 3.74 20.04 -5.34
N ALA A 706 2.93 20.22 -4.31
CA ALA A 706 2.30 21.50 -3.98
C ALA A 706 3.28 22.63 -3.59
N LEU A 707 4.54 22.29 -3.25
CA LEU A 707 5.55 23.26 -2.82
C LEU A 707 6.46 23.79 -3.93
N PHE A 708 6.35 23.26 -5.15
CA PHE A 708 6.98 23.89 -6.31
C PHE A 708 6.43 25.30 -6.52
N THR A 709 7.23 26.18 -7.14
CA THR A 709 6.79 27.54 -7.48
C THR A 709 7.00 27.80 -8.99
N PRO A 710 5.93 27.85 -9.79
CA PRO A 710 4.54 27.54 -9.43
C PRO A 710 4.35 26.05 -9.07
N PRO A 711 3.27 25.69 -8.33
CA PRO A 711 3.02 24.30 -7.94
C PRO A 711 2.99 23.34 -9.12
N SER A 712 3.49 22.12 -8.92
CA SER A 712 3.33 21.04 -9.88
C SER A 712 1.88 20.55 -9.87
N HIS A 713 1.37 20.17 -11.05
CA HIS A 713 0.03 19.64 -11.22
C HIS A 713 0.10 18.18 -11.64
N PHE A 714 -0.83 17.36 -11.16
CA PHE A 714 -0.99 16.00 -11.66
C PHE A 714 -1.72 16.05 -13.00
N ASP A 715 -1.14 15.46 -14.03
CA ASP A 715 -1.73 15.34 -15.36
C ASP A 715 -2.34 13.95 -15.50
N ASP A 716 -3.67 13.88 -15.52
CA ASP A 716 -4.43 12.63 -15.63
C ASP A 716 -4.21 11.89 -16.95
N THR A 717 -3.75 12.58 -17.99
CA THR A 717 -3.47 11.97 -19.30
C THR A 717 -2.17 11.19 -19.25
N THR A 718 -1.15 11.75 -18.59
CA THR A 718 0.18 11.15 -18.49
C THR A 718 0.40 10.38 -17.19
N GLN A 719 -0.52 10.53 -16.24
CA GLN A 719 -0.49 9.96 -14.89
C GLN A 719 0.77 10.36 -14.11
N ASN A 720 1.23 11.61 -14.27
CA ASN A 720 2.40 12.16 -13.59
C ASN A 720 2.19 13.60 -13.11
N TYR A 721 3.00 13.99 -12.14
CA TYR A 721 3.22 15.38 -11.77
C TYR A 721 4.10 16.08 -12.79
N ALA A 722 3.49 17.04 -13.50
CA ALA A 722 4.13 17.95 -14.43
C ALA A 722 4.34 19.32 -13.78
N VAL A 723 5.41 20.01 -14.18
CA VAL A 723 5.84 21.29 -13.60
C VAL A 723 6.50 22.16 -14.68
N PRO A 724 6.39 23.49 -14.65
CA PRO A 724 7.15 24.33 -15.58
C PRO A 724 8.65 24.08 -15.44
N CYS A 725 9.37 24.01 -16.56
CA CYS A 725 10.80 23.72 -16.56
C CYS A 725 11.65 24.76 -15.83
N ASN A 726 11.15 25.99 -15.69
CA ASN A 726 11.78 27.08 -14.96
C ASN A 726 11.23 27.24 -13.52
N ALA A 727 10.41 26.30 -13.03
CA ALA A 727 9.88 26.35 -11.69
C ALA A 727 11.00 26.26 -10.64
N THR A 728 10.74 26.84 -9.48
CA THR A 728 11.62 26.68 -8.31
C THR A 728 11.19 25.44 -7.53
N ALA A 729 12.09 24.46 -7.42
CA ALA A 729 11.83 23.22 -6.71
C ALA A 729 11.91 23.38 -5.19
N PRO A 730 11.06 22.68 -4.41
CA PRO A 730 11.18 22.59 -2.97
C PRO A 730 12.43 21.79 -2.57
N ARG A 731 12.85 21.95 -1.31
CA ARG A 731 13.84 21.03 -0.73
C ARG A 731 13.14 19.75 -0.33
N VAL A 732 13.69 18.61 -0.71
CA VAL A 732 13.17 17.28 -0.35
C VAL A 732 14.32 16.41 0.13
N GLY A 733 14.10 15.67 1.21
CA GLY A 733 15.08 14.76 1.76
C GLY A 733 14.44 13.56 2.43
N MET A 734 15.19 12.47 2.47
CA MET A 734 14.79 11.24 3.15
C MET A 734 15.60 11.11 4.44
N THR A 735 14.92 10.92 5.57
CA THR A 735 15.56 10.78 6.88
C THR A 735 15.75 9.31 7.23
N VAL A 736 17.01 8.90 7.41
CA VAL A 736 17.39 7.54 7.78
C VAL A 736 18.26 7.60 9.04
N SER A 737 17.87 6.87 10.08
CA SER A 737 18.59 6.83 11.37
C SER A 737 18.88 8.23 11.94
N GLY A 738 17.86 9.10 11.89
CA GLY A 738 17.91 10.48 12.39
C GLY A 738 18.60 11.49 11.48
N LYS A 739 19.25 11.06 10.39
CA LYS A 739 19.91 11.97 9.43
C LYS A 739 19.12 12.14 8.15
N THR A 740 18.86 13.39 7.78
CA THR A 740 18.20 13.74 6.52
C THR A 740 19.21 13.86 5.39
N PHE A 741 19.02 13.07 4.33
CA PHE A 741 19.76 13.16 3.08
C PHE A 741 18.92 13.92 2.06
N TRP A 742 19.33 15.14 1.77
CA TRP A 742 18.64 16.04 0.85
C TRP A 742 18.97 15.69 -0.61
N VAL A 743 17.95 15.75 -1.46
CA VAL A 743 18.10 15.74 -2.91
C VAL A 743 18.68 17.10 -3.34
N ASP A 744 19.63 17.09 -4.26
CA ASP A 744 20.12 18.33 -4.86
C ASP A 744 18.98 19.00 -5.66
N PRO A 745 18.71 20.30 -5.48
CA PRO A 745 17.64 20.99 -6.20
C PRO A 745 17.72 20.87 -7.73
N LYS A 746 18.92 20.68 -8.30
CA LYS A 746 19.12 20.47 -9.74
C LYS A 746 18.51 19.16 -10.23
N ASP A 747 18.39 18.18 -9.34
CA ASP A 747 17.86 16.86 -9.64
C ASP A 747 16.34 16.78 -9.38
N MET A 748 15.66 17.87 -8.99
CA MET A 748 14.22 17.88 -8.64
C MET A 748 13.27 18.14 -9.82
N ILE A 749 13.79 18.57 -10.97
CA ILE A 749 13.03 18.82 -12.21
C ILE A 749 13.70 18.04 -13.33
N GLN A 750 12.97 17.09 -13.93
CA GLN A 750 13.44 16.31 -15.08
C GLN A 750 12.87 16.90 -16.36
N GLN A 751 13.75 17.32 -17.26
CA GLN A 751 13.34 17.81 -18.58
C GLN A 751 13.07 16.62 -19.50
N ASP A 752 11.97 16.64 -20.25
CA ASP A 752 11.66 15.65 -21.29
C ASP A 752 12.10 16.17 -22.68
N GLU A 753 12.41 15.28 -23.64
CA GLU A 753 12.87 15.72 -24.98
C GLU A 753 11.71 16.32 -25.81
N GLY A 754 11.74 17.64 -25.99
CA GLY A 754 10.87 18.39 -26.88
C GLY A 754 10.94 19.89 -26.59
N PRO A 755 10.67 20.79 -27.56
CA PRO A 755 10.54 22.22 -27.28
C PRO A 755 9.23 22.44 -26.49
N GLY A 756 9.31 22.37 -25.17
CA GLY A 756 8.18 22.55 -24.27
C GLY A 756 8.58 23.33 -23.02
N SER A 757 7.67 24.13 -22.50
CA SER A 757 7.83 24.84 -21.22
C SER A 757 7.54 23.96 -19.99
N THR A 758 7.20 22.68 -20.20
CA THR A 758 6.74 21.73 -19.18
C THR A 758 7.74 20.58 -19.01
N CYS A 759 8.05 20.28 -17.77
CA CYS A 759 8.99 19.27 -17.30
C CYS A 759 8.29 18.33 -16.30
N SER A 760 8.91 17.21 -15.97
CA SER A 760 8.42 16.27 -14.97
C SER A 760 9.00 16.61 -13.58
N SER A 761 8.17 16.55 -12.54
CA SER A 761 8.67 16.56 -11.15
C SER A 761 9.46 15.29 -10.87
N SER A 762 10.56 15.38 -10.13
CA SER A 762 11.27 14.17 -9.70
C SER A 762 10.54 13.37 -8.63
N VAL A 763 9.48 13.93 -8.03
CA VAL A 763 8.63 13.24 -7.06
C VAL A 763 7.29 12.93 -7.72
N GLN A 764 7.02 11.64 -7.89
CA GLN A 764 5.84 11.12 -8.58
C GLN A 764 4.97 10.31 -7.63
N PHE A 765 3.72 10.09 -8.05
CA PHE A 765 2.78 9.24 -7.33
C PHE A 765 3.01 7.77 -7.69
N ALA A 766 3.14 6.91 -6.68
CA ALA A 766 3.38 5.48 -6.84
C ALA A 766 2.12 4.67 -7.24
N GLY A 767 0.91 5.25 -7.20
CA GLY A 767 -0.33 4.48 -7.39
C GLY A 767 -0.61 3.54 -6.21
N ASP A 768 -1.25 2.40 -6.52
CA ASP A 768 -1.30 1.22 -5.61
C ASP A 768 0.02 0.40 -5.64
N GLY A 769 1.06 0.94 -6.29
CA GLY A 769 2.39 0.37 -6.36
C GLY A 769 3.22 0.62 -5.09
N VAL A 770 4.44 0.08 -5.08
CA VAL A 770 5.41 0.28 -3.99
C VAL A 770 6.11 1.62 -4.07
N MET A 771 6.49 2.18 -2.92
CA MET A 771 7.38 3.34 -2.88
C MET A 771 8.79 2.94 -3.36
N ILE A 772 9.33 3.73 -4.29
CA ILE A 772 10.66 3.51 -4.87
C ILE A 772 11.43 4.82 -4.82
N VAL A 773 12.64 4.79 -4.29
CA VAL A 773 13.57 5.92 -4.32
C VAL A 773 14.67 5.59 -5.31
N GLY A 774 14.63 6.29 -6.45
CA GLY A 774 15.53 6.11 -7.56
C GLY A 774 16.81 6.96 -7.50
N ASP A 775 17.43 7.06 -8.66
CA ASP A 775 18.74 7.67 -8.86
C ASP A 775 18.81 9.15 -8.46
N VAL A 776 17.71 9.90 -8.57
CA VAL A 776 17.64 11.33 -8.21
C VAL A 776 18.09 11.55 -6.77
N TRP A 777 17.66 10.68 -5.86
CA TRP A 777 18.10 10.73 -4.48
C TRP A 777 19.49 10.11 -4.30
N MET A 778 19.75 8.96 -4.95
CA MET A 778 21.03 8.24 -4.83
C MET A 778 22.22 9.04 -5.38
N ARG A 779 22.05 10.01 -6.28
CA ARG A 779 23.11 10.94 -6.72
C ARG A 779 23.70 11.76 -5.57
N SER A 780 22.92 12.00 -4.52
CA SER A 780 23.31 12.80 -3.36
C SER A 780 23.97 11.98 -2.24
N VAL A 781 24.02 10.65 -2.39
CA VAL A 781 24.36 9.71 -1.31
C VAL A 781 25.31 8.61 -1.83
N LEU A 782 26.31 8.25 -1.04
CA LEU A 782 27.01 6.97 -1.21
C LEU A 782 26.12 5.89 -0.59
N THR A 783 25.59 5.01 -1.42
CA THR A 783 24.73 3.90 -1.00
C THR A 783 25.54 2.63 -0.88
N VAL A 784 25.53 2.01 0.29
CA VAL A 784 26.22 0.74 0.58
C VAL A 784 25.18 -0.34 0.83
N PHE A 785 25.30 -1.46 0.13
CA PHE A 785 24.46 -2.63 0.26
C PHE A 785 25.30 -3.74 0.94
N ASP A 786 25.20 -3.88 2.26
CA ASP A 786 25.87 -4.95 3.01
C ASP A 786 24.90 -6.13 3.15
N VAL A 787 24.93 -6.98 2.12
CA VAL A 787 24.06 -8.15 2.01
C VAL A 787 24.38 -9.18 3.09
N GLY A 788 25.66 -9.30 3.48
CA GLY A 788 26.12 -10.15 4.57
C GLY A 788 25.48 -9.81 5.90
N ALA A 789 25.50 -8.53 6.24
CA ALA A 789 24.94 -8.00 7.48
C ALA A 789 23.45 -7.65 7.40
N ALA A 790 22.82 -7.87 6.24
CA ALA A 790 21.43 -7.55 6.00
C ALA A 790 21.10 -6.08 6.30
N GLU A 791 21.96 -5.15 5.91
CA GLU A 791 21.79 -3.72 6.14
C GLU A 791 22.20 -2.87 4.92
N MET A 792 21.59 -1.69 4.82
CA MET A 792 22.03 -0.62 3.95
C MET A 792 22.67 0.49 4.76
N ARG A 793 23.68 1.14 4.17
CA ARG A 793 24.35 2.30 4.77
C ARG A 793 24.36 3.47 3.80
N PHE A 794 24.21 4.67 4.35
CA PHE A 794 24.09 5.90 3.57
C PHE A 794 25.01 6.98 4.13
N ALA A 795 25.87 7.54 3.28
CA ALA A 795 26.70 8.69 3.60
C ALA A 795 26.48 9.82 2.59
N ARG A 796 26.50 11.08 3.02
CA ARG A 796 26.30 12.22 2.10
C ARG A 796 27.52 12.33 1.18
N ARG A 797 27.29 12.54 -0.12
CA ARG A 797 28.37 12.87 -1.07
C ARG A 797 28.81 14.33 -0.90
N LEU A 798 30.12 14.56 -1.05
CA LEU A 798 30.77 15.85 -0.80
C LEU A 798 31.20 16.57 -2.07
#